data_AF-A0A7S3CCD0-F1
#
_entry.id   AF-A0A7S3CCD0-F1
#
_cell.length_a   1.000
_cell.length_b   1.000
_cell.length_c   1.000
_cell.angle_alpha   90.00
_cell.angle_beta   90.00
_cell.angle_gamma   90.00
#
_symmetry.space_group_name_H-M   'P 1'
#
loop_
_entity.id
_entity.type
_entity.pdbx_description
1 polymer ?
#
loop_
_entity_poly.entity_id
_entity_poly.type
_entity_poly.pdbx_seq_one_letter_code
_entity_poly.pdbx_strand_id
1 'polypeptide(L)'
;GVSLLKVDGHNQYERVSGTSLGGGTFWGLGRLLTGCTSFDELLELSTRGDNSSVDMLVGDIYGGLDYEKIGLEATTIASSFGKILMNEDKSLEDYEPADMALALCRMISYNIAQIAYLNAKKYNLKRIFFGGFFIRGHPFTMQTLSYAINFWSKGEMRALFLRHEGFLGALGAFLMYEEGVSSNIIRTLSERRHSRANFVERFSIQAKHYSPPPQAQDSQVPPGPPQRAHSEKSWVEKFMQVGRLSAGLGGKDDPPSSPDYAAGVSEYDLWGAETNSLSSGLEVGVLHVDPSLYQFPLLEDPSSYEPSVIDISMDEEQRSYWIGVLERQIPSTSEKAMASLGETEEAKQKCDAFKWMFGSHLEKLRKEPQVYGKFGLSEILEMREECLRECGFKDVYLRQKKSENEAAIKVLPDLLAELDAMDEPTRLLSLIEGVLAGNIFDWGSQACVELYKNGTILDIYKQARSDLKSRPWRVDHFDAFRAKMLAHTAANRRYRRAIILVDNSGADIVLGMLPLARELLQRGTEVVIAANSLPALNDITAQELRQLAKQAGRVCQVIRGGLETANALYKKYRTMPQVQPVTPASPAYSPLYIIENGQGGPCLNMRRVSHDLAMAAEGADLVVLEGMGRAIHSNYTTDFACDTLKLAMVKNRMLAETLFNG
;
A
#
# COMPACT_ATOMS: atom_id res chain seq x y z
N GLY A 1 2.21 31.37 10.76
CA GLY A 1 2.44 30.90 12.13
C GLY A 1 1.99 29.47 12.28
N VAL A 2 1.88 29.00 13.52
CA VAL A 2 1.51 27.64 13.93
C VAL A 2 0.52 27.71 15.08
N SER A 3 -0.48 26.85 15.07
CA SER A 3 -1.39 26.64 16.20
C SER A 3 -1.23 25.22 16.73
N LEU A 4 -1.22 25.09 18.06
CA LEU A 4 -1.14 23.79 18.73
C LEU A 4 -2.50 23.50 19.36
N LEU A 5 -3.05 22.34 18.99
CA LEU A 5 -4.34 21.87 19.43
C LEU A 5 -4.13 20.60 20.26
N LYS A 6 -4.70 20.56 21.47
CA LYS A 6 -4.89 19.33 22.23
C LYS A 6 -6.25 18.76 21.87
N VAL A 7 -6.29 17.48 21.52
CA VAL A 7 -7.52 16.77 21.13
C VAL A 7 -7.67 15.58 22.06
N ASP A 8 -8.69 15.61 22.92
CA ASP A 8 -8.99 14.55 23.88
C ASP A 8 -10.07 13.59 23.36
N GLY A 9 -10.84 14.02 22.37
CA GLY A 9 -11.92 13.22 21.80
C GLY A 9 -12.74 13.97 20.76
N HIS A 10 -13.81 13.35 20.29
CA HIS A 10 -14.72 13.94 19.32
C HIS A 10 -15.36 15.22 19.90
N ASN A 11 -15.23 16.36 19.20
CA ASN A 11 -15.62 17.69 19.66
C ASN A 11 -15.00 18.13 21.01
N GLN A 12 -13.97 17.45 21.49
CA GLN A 12 -13.23 17.78 22.70
C GLN A 12 -11.81 18.16 22.31
N TYR A 13 -11.62 19.44 22.06
CA TYR A 13 -10.33 19.99 21.67
C TYR A 13 -10.15 21.42 22.17
N GLU A 14 -8.90 21.78 22.41
CA GLU A 14 -8.51 23.09 22.92
C GLU A 14 -7.27 23.59 22.17
N ARG A 15 -7.27 24.87 21.80
CA ARG A 15 -6.04 25.52 21.31
C ARG A 15 -5.16 25.87 22.50
N VAL A 16 -4.18 25.02 22.77
CA VAL A 16 -3.31 25.11 23.95
C VAL A 16 -2.12 26.04 23.78
N SER A 17 -1.68 26.29 22.54
CA SER A 17 -0.53 27.15 22.26
C SER A 17 -0.47 27.58 20.79
N GLY A 18 0.58 28.31 20.44
CA GLY A 18 0.91 28.71 19.07
C GLY A 18 2.21 29.50 18.99
N THR A 19 2.77 29.60 17.79
CA THR A 19 3.93 30.47 17.51
C THR A 19 3.70 31.26 16.23
N SER A 20 4.21 32.49 16.17
CA SER A 20 4.22 33.28 14.94
C SER A 20 5.21 32.72 13.91
N LEU A 21 6.25 32.01 14.37
CA LEU A 21 7.29 31.40 13.55
C LEU A 21 6.78 30.12 12.90
N GLY A 22 6.36 30.20 11.63
CA GLY A 22 5.89 29.05 10.87
C GLY A 22 6.18 29.17 9.39
N GLY A 23 5.42 28.45 8.54
CA GLY A 23 5.67 28.44 7.09
C GLY A 23 5.66 29.81 6.41
N GLY A 24 4.79 30.73 6.86
CA GLY A 24 4.81 32.12 6.36
C GLY A 24 6.08 32.89 6.75
N THR A 25 6.67 32.61 7.90
CA THR A 25 7.93 33.21 8.35
C THR A 25 9.10 32.65 7.55
N PHE A 26 9.14 31.33 7.36
CA PHE A 26 10.11 30.67 6.47
C PHE A 26 10.04 31.27 5.07
N TRP A 27 8.82 31.41 4.52
CA TRP A 27 8.63 31.96 3.19
C TRP A 27 9.08 33.42 3.07
N GLY A 28 8.64 34.26 4.01
CA GLY A 28 8.96 35.69 4.00
C GLY A 28 10.45 35.98 4.14
N LEU A 29 11.11 35.35 5.12
CA LEU A 29 12.55 35.53 5.34
C LEU A 29 13.36 34.87 4.24
N GLY A 30 12.99 33.67 3.78
CA GLY A 30 13.72 32.99 2.71
C GLY A 30 13.70 33.80 1.42
N ARG A 31 12.54 34.37 1.05
CA ARG A 31 12.46 35.29 -0.09
C ARG A 31 13.40 36.49 0.03
N LEU A 32 13.55 37.07 1.22
CA LEU A 32 14.46 38.19 1.45
C LEU A 32 15.93 37.77 1.36
N LEU A 33 16.27 36.57 1.85
CA LEU A 33 17.64 36.08 1.93
C LEU A 33 18.15 35.47 0.62
N THR A 34 17.27 34.84 -0.16
CA THR A 34 17.68 34.04 -1.33
C THR A 34 17.18 34.60 -2.66
N GLY A 35 16.21 35.51 -2.64
CA GLY A 35 15.55 36.01 -3.85
C GLY A 35 14.54 35.05 -4.48
N CYS A 36 14.30 33.86 -3.90
CA CYS A 36 13.32 32.90 -4.41
C CYS A 36 11.91 33.53 -4.52
N THR A 37 11.16 33.11 -5.55
CA THR A 37 9.85 33.70 -5.88
C THR A 37 8.67 32.79 -5.56
N SER A 38 8.91 31.49 -5.34
CA SER A 38 7.92 30.54 -4.86
C SER A 38 8.37 29.74 -3.62
N PHE A 39 7.38 29.29 -2.85
CA PHE A 39 7.60 28.49 -1.64
C PHE A 39 8.31 27.16 -1.96
N ASP A 40 7.91 26.51 -3.04
CA ASP A 40 8.46 25.22 -3.48
C ASP A 40 9.92 25.37 -3.93
N GLU A 41 10.24 26.46 -4.64
CA GLU A 41 11.61 26.80 -5.04
C GLU A 41 12.53 27.00 -3.83
N LEU A 42 12.07 27.71 -2.80
CA LEU A 42 12.85 27.90 -1.57
C LEU A 42 13.07 26.60 -0.81
N LEU A 43 12.06 25.73 -0.74
CA LEU A 43 12.21 24.42 -0.12
C LEU A 43 13.17 23.53 -0.92
N GLU A 44 13.06 23.52 -2.25
CA GLU A 44 14.00 22.81 -3.11
C GLU A 44 15.43 23.33 -2.92
N LEU A 45 15.61 24.64 -2.88
CA LEU A 45 16.89 25.29 -2.65
C LEU A 45 17.50 24.87 -1.29
N SER A 46 16.68 24.78 -0.24
CA SER A 46 17.13 24.33 1.09
C SER A 46 17.67 22.91 1.12
N THR A 47 17.29 22.04 0.17
CA THR A 47 17.80 20.66 0.10
C THR A 47 19.24 20.56 -0.39
N ARG A 48 19.76 21.62 -1.01
CA ARG A 48 21.09 21.65 -1.63
C ARG A 48 22.13 22.37 -0.78
N GLY A 49 21.72 22.98 0.33
CA GLY A 49 22.59 23.79 1.18
C GLY A 49 23.42 22.99 2.16
N ASP A 50 24.44 23.63 2.71
CA ASP A 50 25.18 23.24 3.90
C ASP A 50 25.08 24.36 4.95
N ASN A 51 24.57 24.06 6.14
CA ASN A 51 24.41 25.08 7.16
C ASN A 51 25.71 25.39 7.93
N SER A 52 26.80 24.67 7.68
CA SER A 52 28.07 24.79 8.42
C SER A 52 28.73 26.18 8.32
N SER A 53 28.44 26.93 7.26
CA SER A 53 28.93 28.30 7.02
C SER A 53 28.05 29.38 7.68
N VAL A 54 26.82 29.04 8.06
CA VAL A 54 25.78 29.96 8.53
C VAL A 54 25.45 29.76 10.01
N ASP A 55 25.21 28.51 10.43
CA ASP A 55 24.84 28.16 11.80
C ASP A 55 26.06 27.94 12.69
N MET A 56 25.99 28.46 13.91
CA MET A 56 26.97 28.16 14.95
C MET A 56 26.57 26.87 15.67
N LEU A 57 27.46 25.88 15.62
CA LEU A 57 27.31 24.57 16.24
C LEU A 57 27.97 24.55 17.62
N VAL A 58 27.64 23.54 18.44
CA VAL A 58 28.24 23.33 19.76
C VAL A 58 29.76 23.16 19.64
N GLY A 59 30.24 22.43 18.63
CA GLY A 59 31.66 22.25 18.38
C GLY A 59 32.39 23.57 18.11
N ASP A 60 31.74 24.56 17.47
CA ASP A 60 32.38 25.86 17.23
C ASP A 60 32.63 26.64 18.54
N ILE A 61 31.84 26.38 19.58
CA ILE A 61 31.98 27.01 20.90
C ILE A 61 33.01 26.25 21.77
N TYR A 62 33.03 24.92 21.65
CA TYR A 62 33.82 24.03 22.50
C TYR A 62 35.05 23.42 21.81
N GLY A 63 35.53 24.04 20.72
CA GLY A 63 36.80 23.66 20.07
C GLY A 63 36.76 22.32 19.32
N GLY A 64 35.63 21.99 18.71
CA GLY A 64 35.38 20.77 17.94
C GLY A 64 34.96 19.56 18.77
N LEU A 65 34.79 19.74 20.09
CA LEU A 65 34.41 18.67 21.02
C LEU A 65 32.91 18.67 21.33
N ASP A 66 32.41 17.49 21.66
CA ASP A 66 31.09 17.31 22.25
C ASP A 66 31.05 17.98 23.64
N TYR A 67 29.88 18.48 24.03
CA TYR A 67 29.66 19.00 25.36
C TYR A 67 29.03 17.93 26.25
N GLU A 68 29.87 16.97 26.65
CA GLU A 68 29.49 15.74 27.36
C GLU A 68 28.72 15.99 28.68
N LYS A 69 29.04 17.08 29.40
CA LYS A 69 28.42 17.40 30.71
C LYS A 69 26.90 17.51 30.66
N ILE A 70 26.34 17.88 29.51
CA ILE A 70 24.89 17.97 29.29
C ILE A 70 24.42 17.17 28.07
N GLY A 71 25.31 16.34 27.49
CA GLY A 71 25.00 15.42 26.40
C GLY A 71 24.67 16.09 25.06
N LEU A 72 25.40 17.16 24.67
CA LEU A 72 25.22 17.80 23.36
C LEU A 72 26.37 17.42 22.41
N GLU A 73 26.03 16.89 21.23
CA GLU A 73 26.99 16.60 20.16
C GLU A 73 27.55 17.88 19.54
N ALA A 74 28.80 17.85 19.08
CA ALA A 74 29.49 18.96 18.43
C ALA A 74 28.77 19.48 17.18
N THR A 75 28.00 18.61 16.51
CA THR A 75 27.19 18.91 15.31
C THR A 75 25.86 19.61 15.63
N THR A 76 25.46 19.68 16.90
CA THR A 76 24.21 20.31 17.33
C THR A 76 24.25 21.81 17.08
N ILE A 77 23.20 22.40 16.51
CA ILE A 77 23.09 23.86 16.35
C ILE A 77 22.96 24.51 17.72
N ALA A 78 23.93 25.35 18.09
CA ALA A 78 23.91 26.16 19.30
C ALA A 78 23.23 27.52 19.06
N SER A 79 23.47 28.14 17.89
CA SER A 79 22.82 29.39 17.48
C SER A 79 22.60 29.42 15.98
N SER A 80 21.34 29.45 15.58
CA SER A 80 20.97 29.63 14.17
C SER A 80 21.48 30.97 13.64
N PHE A 81 22.05 30.97 12.42
CA PHE A 81 22.71 32.14 11.79
C PHE A 81 23.87 32.75 12.59
N GLY A 82 24.35 32.07 13.63
CA GLY A 82 25.33 32.63 14.56
C GLY A 82 26.72 32.88 13.98
N LYS A 83 27.15 32.12 12.96
CA LYS A 83 28.47 32.29 12.33
C LYS A 83 28.59 33.53 11.48
N ILE A 84 27.46 34.11 11.07
CA ILE A 84 27.47 35.38 10.32
C ILE A 84 28.13 36.48 11.16
N LEU A 85 27.89 36.49 12.47
CA LEU A 85 28.48 37.47 13.39
C LEU A 85 30.00 37.33 13.55
N MET A 86 30.56 36.15 13.23
CA MET A 86 32.00 35.89 13.35
C MET A 86 32.78 36.27 12.09
N ASN A 87 32.08 36.64 11.01
CA ASN A 87 32.67 36.96 9.71
C ASN A 87 32.30 38.40 9.31
N GLU A 88 32.79 39.39 10.07
CA GLU A 88 32.45 40.81 9.87
C GLU A 88 32.81 41.35 8.48
N ASP A 89 33.77 40.72 7.79
CA ASP A 89 34.22 41.10 6.44
C ASP A 89 33.32 40.56 5.31
N LYS A 90 32.37 39.66 5.60
CA LYS A 90 31.48 39.07 4.59
C LYS A 90 30.18 39.84 4.46
N SER A 91 29.81 40.14 3.22
CA SER A 91 28.49 40.65 2.83
C SER A 91 27.49 39.50 2.63
N LEU A 92 26.20 39.83 2.45
CA LEU A 92 25.17 38.83 2.16
C LEU A 92 25.45 38.05 0.86
N GLU A 93 26.10 38.69 -0.11
CA GLU A 93 26.45 38.12 -1.42
C GLU A 93 27.55 37.05 -1.32
N ASP A 94 28.29 37.02 -0.22
CA ASP A 94 29.34 36.04 0.05
C ASP A 94 28.80 34.73 0.64
N TYR A 95 27.50 34.64 0.92
CA TYR A 95 26.84 33.45 1.42
C TYR A 95 26.03 32.78 0.33
N GLU A 96 26.18 31.46 0.22
CA GLU A 96 25.39 30.66 -0.72
C GLU A 96 23.91 30.71 -0.33
N PRO A 97 22.99 31.10 -1.25
CA PRO A 97 21.56 31.14 -0.95
C PRO A 97 20.99 29.80 -0.47
N ALA A 98 21.55 28.68 -0.95
CA ALA A 98 21.17 27.35 -0.50
C ALA A 98 21.46 27.09 0.99
N ASP A 99 22.63 27.55 1.47
CA ASP A 99 23.05 27.41 2.87
C ASP A 99 22.11 28.22 3.79
N MET A 100 21.77 29.44 3.39
CA MET A 100 20.82 30.30 4.11
C MET A 100 19.41 29.70 4.11
N ALA A 101 18.95 29.15 2.99
CA ALA A 101 17.65 28.47 2.90
C ALA A 101 17.58 27.26 3.85
N LEU A 102 18.64 26.46 3.91
CA LEU A 102 18.74 25.30 4.80
C LEU A 102 18.75 25.72 6.28
N ALA A 103 19.61 26.67 6.65
CA ALA A 103 19.71 27.20 8.02
C ALA A 103 18.35 27.75 8.49
N LEU A 104 17.65 28.48 7.61
CA LEU A 104 16.30 28.98 7.89
C LEU A 104 15.28 27.85 8.06
N CYS A 105 15.30 26.85 7.19
CA CYS A 105 14.40 25.69 7.25
C CYS A 105 14.57 24.93 8.58
N ARG A 106 15.83 24.69 9.00
CA ARG A 106 16.16 24.05 10.27
C ARG A 106 15.74 24.90 11.47
N MET A 107 16.03 26.19 11.47
CA MET A 107 15.66 27.11 12.54
C MET A 107 14.15 27.09 12.80
N ILE A 108 13.34 27.23 11.74
CA ILE A 108 11.88 27.21 11.85
C ILE A 108 11.38 25.84 12.28
N SER A 109 11.89 24.75 11.69
CA SER A 109 11.47 23.39 12.03
C SER A 109 11.80 23.03 13.48
N TYR A 110 13.01 23.31 13.94
CA TYR A 110 13.42 23.06 15.33
C TYR A 110 12.64 23.90 16.34
N ASN A 111 12.34 25.16 16.01
CA ASN A 111 11.49 25.98 16.87
C ASN A 111 10.08 25.36 17.00
N ILE A 112 9.48 24.94 15.89
CA ILE A 112 8.16 24.29 15.89
C ILE A 112 8.19 22.99 16.69
N ALA A 113 9.19 22.12 16.45
CA ALA A 113 9.34 20.86 17.14
C ALA A 113 9.54 21.05 18.65
N GLN A 114 10.38 21.99 19.07
CA GLN A 114 10.63 22.25 20.49
C GLN A 114 9.35 22.72 21.19
N ILE A 115 8.59 23.65 20.59
CA ILE A 115 7.32 24.12 21.15
C ILE A 115 6.31 22.98 21.22
N ALA A 116 6.25 22.13 20.19
CA ALA A 116 5.39 20.96 20.17
C ALA A 116 5.75 19.95 21.27
N TYR A 117 7.05 19.64 21.42
CA TYR A 117 7.58 18.79 22.48
C TYR A 117 7.23 19.31 23.88
N LEU A 118 7.47 20.60 24.16
CA LEU A 118 7.17 21.20 25.47
C LEU A 118 5.68 21.14 25.81
N ASN A 119 4.81 21.37 24.82
CA ASN A 119 3.37 21.23 25.01
C ASN A 119 2.97 19.77 25.22
N ALA A 120 3.50 18.84 24.41
CA ALA A 120 3.24 17.42 24.58
C ALA A 120 3.67 16.94 25.98
N LYS A 121 4.84 17.38 26.46
CA LYS A 121 5.32 17.10 27.82
C LYS A 121 4.39 17.67 28.89
N LYS A 122 3.96 18.93 28.74
CA LYS A 122 3.02 19.59 29.68
C LYS A 122 1.71 18.81 29.82
N TYR A 123 1.20 18.24 28.72
CA TYR A 123 -0.08 17.52 28.72
C TYR A 123 0.08 15.99 28.78
N ASN A 124 1.29 15.48 29.02
CA ASN A 124 1.61 14.05 29.08
C ASN A 124 1.16 13.27 27.82
N LEU A 125 1.41 13.85 26.64
CA LEU A 125 1.08 13.26 25.34
C LEU A 125 2.31 12.65 24.69
N LYS A 126 2.17 11.42 24.18
CA LYS A 126 3.25 10.70 23.48
C LYS A 126 3.22 10.85 21.95
N ARG A 127 2.11 11.35 21.40
CA ARG A 127 1.88 11.45 19.95
C ARG A 127 1.64 12.89 19.56
N ILE A 128 2.40 13.38 18.58
CA ILE A 128 2.33 14.74 18.07
C ILE A 128 2.04 14.67 16.58
N PHE A 129 0.89 15.20 16.15
CA PHE A 129 0.51 15.25 14.74
C PHE A 129 0.90 16.59 14.14
N PHE A 130 1.73 16.57 13.11
CA PHE A 130 2.09 17.74 12.31
C PHE A 130 1.17 17.81 11.08
N GLY A 131 0.59 18.98 10.87
CA GLY A 131 -0.30 19.29 9.76
C GLY A 131 -0.02 20.68 9.18
N GLY A 132 -0.63 20.99 8.05
CA GLY A 132 -0.51 22.28 7.37
C GLY A 132 0.50 22.30 6.21
N PHE A 133 0.42 23.34 5.39
CA PHE A 133 1.10 23.41 4.09
C PHE A 133 2.64 23.44 4.18
N PHE A 134 3.20 23.78 5.35
CA PHE A 134 4.66 23.87 5.54
C PHE A 134 5.39 22.54 5.33
N ILE A 135 4.72 21.41 5.59
CA ILE A 135 5.31 20.07 5.50
C ILE A 135 4.90 19.34 4.21
N ARG A 136 4.15 19.99 3.30
CA ARG A 136 3.45 19.34 2.18
C ARG A 136 4.40 18.65 1.19
N GLY A 137 4.51 17.31 1.25
CA GLY A 137 5.33 16.57 0.29
C GLY A 137 6.83 16.90 0.35
N HIS A 138 7.31 17.42 1.48
CA HIS A 138 8.71 17.78 1.69
C HIS A 138 9.32 16.90 2.80
N PRO A 139 9.92 15.75 2.43
CA PRO A 139 10.45 14.77 3.39
C PRO A 139 11.51 15.35 4.34
N PHE A 140 12.27 16.35 3.88
CA PHE A 140 13.32 16.99 4.67
C PHE A 140 12.78 17.71 5.91
N THR A 141 11.69 18.48 5.75
CA THR A 141 11.03 19.17 6.86
C THR A 141 10.44 18.16 7.85
N MET A 142 9.81 17.11 7.34
CA MET A 142 9.28 16.01 8.18
C MET A 142 10.40 15.33 8.96
N GLN A 143 11.53 15.02 8.31
CA GLN A 143 12.69 14.41 8.94
C GLN A 143 13.28 15.31 10.04
N THR A 144 13.39 16.61 9.78
CA THR A 144 13.94 17.57 10.74
C THR A 144 13.05 17.68 11.98
N LEU A 145 11.71 17.69 11.80
CA LEU A 145 10.74 17.67 12.89
C LEU A 145 10.82 16.36 13.69
N SER A 146 10.85 15.20 13.02
CA SER A 146 10.96 13.89 13.67
C SER A 146 12.24 13.75 14.47
N TYR A 147 13.38 14.15 13.89
CA TYR A 147 14.67 14.14 14.56
C TYR A 147 14.62 14.99 15.84
N ALA A 148 14.12 16.22 15.76
CA ALA A 148 14.05 17.11 16.91
C ALA A 148 13.12 16.59 18.01
N ILE A 149 11.95 16.05 17.66
CA ILE A 149 11.04 15.44 18.65
C ILE A 149 11.70 14.24 19.32
N ASN A 150 12.33 13.35 18.55
CA ASN A 150 13.02 12.18 19.09
C ASN A 150 14.17 12.59 20.02
N PHE A 151 14.99 13.55 19.60
CA PHE A 151 16.11 14.08 20.36
C PHE A 151 15.68 14.65 21.72
N TRP A 152 14.71 15.58 21.75
CA TRP A 152 14.28 16.21 23.00
C TRP A 152 13.46 15.29 23.90
N SER A 153 12.75 14.32 23.32
CA SER A 153 11.97 13.33 24.08
C SER A 153 12.76 12.09 24.48
N LYS A 154 14.01 11.92 24.02
CA LYS A 154 14.80 10.69 24.18
C LYS A 154 14.03 9.44 23.72
N GLY A 155 13.27 9.57 22.63
CA GLY A 155 12.43 8.51 22.07
C GLY A 155 11.07 8.29 22.73
N GLU A 156 10.71 9.03 23.78
CA GLU A 156 9.42 8.87 24.47
C GLU A 156 8.22 9.41 23.66
N MET A 157 8.46 10.31 22.70
CA MET A 157 7.43 10.95 21.88
C MET A 157 7.64 10.71 20.39
N ARG A 158 6.53 10.64 19.66
CA ARG A 158 6.51 10.38 18.22
C ARG A 158 5.93 11.55 17.43
N ALA A 159 6.64 11.93 16.37
CA ALA A 159 6.16 12.86 15.35
C ALA A 159 5.40 12.07 14.27
N LEU A 160 4.16 12.47 14.00
CA LEU A 160 3.26 11.82 13.04
C LEU A 160 2.81 12.85 12.00
N PHE A 161 2.61 12.40 10.76
CA PHE A 161 2.27 13.28 9.64
C PHE A 161 0.98 12.82 8.96
N LEU A 162 0.31 13.73 8.25
CA LEU A 162 -0.97 13.47 7.59
C LEU A 162 -0.76 13.54 6.07
N ARG A 163 -1.34 12.63 5.27
CA ARG A 163 -1.23 12.65 3.79
C ARG A 163 -1.96 13.84 3.14
N HIS A 164 -2.97 14.34 3.84
CA HIS A 164 -3.82 15.45 3.40
C HIS A 164 -3.70 16.64 4.38
N GLU A 165 -2.50 16.82 4.94
CA GLU A 165 -2.11 17.83 5.92
C GLU A 165 -2.59 19.24 5.58
N GLY A 166 -2.69 19.60 4.30
CA GLY A 166 -3.13 20.92 3.84
C GLY A 166 -4.65 21.11 3.72
N PHE A 167 -5.45 20.05 3.76
CA PHE A 167 -6.86 20.08 3.34
C PHE A 167 -7.88 19.82 4.45
N LEU A 168 -7.42 19.51 5.68
CA LEU A 168 -8.31 19.14 6.79
C LEU A 168 -9.37 20.19 7.11
N GLY A 169 -8.99 21.48 7.08
CA GLY A 169 -9.93 22.57 7.34
C GLY A 169 -11.03 22.68 6.28
N ALA A 170 -10.66 22.51 5.00
CA ALA A 170 -11.62 22.53 3.89
C ALA A 170 -12.57 21.32 3.94
N LEU A 171 -12.03 20.14 4.24
CA LEU A 171 -12.84 18.93 4.44
C LEU A 171 -13.80 19.08 5.62
N GLY A 172 -13.32 19.61 6.76
CA GLY A 172 -14.17 19.90 7.91
C GLY A 172 -15.29 20.87 7.58
N ALA A 173 -15.01 21.93 6.84
CA ALA A 173 -16.03 22.89 6.39
C ALA A 173 -17.07 22.26 5.46
N PHE A 174 -16.64 21.39 4.53
CA PHE A 174 -17.53 20.65 3.63
C PHE A 174 -18.47 19.71 4.41
N LEU A 175 -17.93 18.93 5.34
CA LEU A 175 -18.72 18.02 6.18
C LEU A 175 -19.75 18.79 7.02
N MET A 176 -19.37 19.95 7.55
CA MET A 176 -20.30 20.82 8.29
C MET A 176 -21.42 21.39 7.40
N TYR A 177 -21.16 21.60 6.10
CA TYR A 177 -22.14 22.13 5.15
C TYR A 177 -23.14 21.08 4.67
N GLU A 178 -22.68 19.86 4.31
CA GLU A 178 -23.58 18.78 3.91
C GLU A 178 -24.53 18.35 5.04
N GLU A 179 -24.12 18.50 6.30
CA GLU A 179 -24.83 17.91 7.45
C GLU A 179 -25.85 18.83 8.15
N GLY A 180 -26.06 20.08 7.68
CA GLY A 180 -27.16 20.95 8.14
C GLY A 180 -27.27 21.08 9.67
N VAL A 181 -26.30 21.75 10.30
CA VAL A 181 -26.07 21.90 11.76
C VAL A 181 -27.28 21.69 12.70
N SER A 182 -27.28 20.55 13.42
CA SER A 182 -27.74 20.43 14.82
C SER A 182 -26.89 19.40 15.56
N SER A 183 -26.28 19.80 16.68
CA SER A 183 -25.27 19.05 17.45
C SER A 183 -25.71 17.65 17.94
N ASN A 184 -27.01 17.37 17.98
CA ASN A 184 -27.55 16.08 18.38
C ASN A 184 -27.47 15.00 17.28
N ILE A 185 -27.31 15.38 16.00
CA ILE A 185 -27.28 14.43 14.87
C ILE A 185 -25.86 13.91 14.59
N ILE A 186 -24.82 14.66 14.96
CA ILE A 186 -23.44 14.14 14.98
C ILE A 186 -23.36 12.91 15.89
N ARG A 187 -24.13 12.90 17.00
CA ARG A 187 -24.30 11.72 17.85
C ARG A 187 -24.95 10.57 17.09
N THR A 188 -26.03 10.82 16.34
CA THR A 188 -26.75 9.79 15.59
C THR A 188 -25.96 9.21 14.42
N LEU A 189 -25.07 9.97 13.77
CA LEU A 189 -24.16 9.44 12.75
C LEU A 189 -22.92 8.77 13.35
N SER A 190 -22.42 9.23 14.50
CA SER A 190 -21.38 8.54 15.28
C SER A 190 -21.90 7.25 15.96
N GLU A 191 -23.20 7.17 16.25
CA GLU A 191 -23.86 5.99 16.83
C GLU A 191 -24.40 5.04 15.74
N ARG A 192 -24.77 5.54 14.54
CA ARG A 192 -25.21 4.70 13.40
C ARG A 192 -24.08 4.28 12.47
N ARG A 193 -22.98 5.04 12.39
CA ARG A 193 -21.76 4.59 11.76
C ARG A 193 -20.83 4.09 12.87
N HIS A 194 -20.66 2.78 12.93
CA HIS A 194 -19.49 2.17 13.59
C HIS A 194 -18.17 2.53 12.88
N SER A 195 -18.16 3.52 11.97
CA SER A 195 -16.98 4.06 11.31
C SER A 195 -16.17 4.89 12.30
N ARG A 196 -15.35 4.21 13.11
CA ARG A 196 -14.09 4.81 13.53
C ARG A 196 -13.36 5.17 12.23
N ALA A 197 -13.05 6.44 12.03
CA ALA A 197 -11.99 6.80 11.10
C ALA A 197 -10.73 6.08 11.60
N ASN A 198 -10.45 4.91 11.03
CA ASN A 198 -9.28 4.12 11.38
C ASN A 198 -8.09 4.81 10.74
N PHE A 199 -7.42 5.63 11.54
CA PHE A 199 -6.14 6.20 11.24
C PHE A 199 -5.12 5.07 11.16
N VAL A 200 -4.84 4.59 9.95
CA VAL A 200 -3.82 3.56 9.68
C VAL A 200 -2.49 4.27 9.47
N GLU A 201 -1.48 3.84 10.23
CA GLU A 201 -0.08 4.22 10.05
C GLU A 201 0.40 3.62 8.71
N ARG A 202 0.68 4.46 7.70
CA ARG A 202 1.23 4.03 6.40
C ARG A 202 2.55 4.70 6.10
N PHE A 203 3.34 4.06 5.24
CA PHE A 203 4.74 4.32 4.95
C PHE A 203 5.09 5.79 4.69
N SER A 204 6.21 6.25 5.24
CA SER A 204 6.93 7.42 4.74
C SER A 204 7.99 7.00 3.74
N ILE A 205 7.91 7.60 2.57
CA ILE A 205 8.85 7.38 1.47
C ILE A 205 9.97 8.43 1.57
N GLN A 206 11.21 7.97 1.71
CA GLN A 206 12.38 8.79 1.42
C GLN A 206 12.47 8.98 -0.10
N ALA A 207 11.89 10.06 -0.63
CA ALA A 207 12.24 10.53 -1.96
C ALA A 207 13.59 11.27 -1.88
N LYS A 208 14.70 10.53 -1.94
CA LYS A 208 15.98 11.16 -2.32
C LYS A 208 15.83 11.61 -3.77
N HIS A 209 16.05 12.89 -4.02
CA HIS A 209 16.19 13.39 -5.39
C HIS A 209 17.34 12.67 -6.08
N TYR A 210 17.07 12.33 -7.33
CA TYR A 210 17.79 11.41 -8.20
C TYR A 210 19.16 11.95 -8.64
N SER A 211 20.19 11.11 -8.58
CA SER A 211 21.30 11.07 -9.54
C SER A 211 21.91 9.66 -9.48
N PRO A 212 21.98 8.90 -10.60
CA PRO A 212 22.54 7.55 -10.58
C PRO A 212 24.07 7.58 -10.42
N PRO A 213 24.68 6.60 -9.72
CA PRO A 213 26.13 6.46 -9.66
C PRO A 213 26.70 6.06 -11.03
N PRO A 214 27.91 6.51 -11.40
CA PRO A 214 28.54 6.16 -12.68
C PRO A 214 28.84 4.67 -12.75
N GLN A 215 28.47 4.05 -13.88
CA GLN A 215 28.76 2.66 -14.20
C GLN A 215 30.28 2.45 -14.36
N ALA A 216 30.82 1.43 -13.71
CA ALA A 216 32.19 0.98 -13.95
C ALA A 216 32.27 0.40 -15.38
N GLN A 217 33.04 1.06 -16.25
CA GLN A 217 33.43 0.49 -17.54
C GLN A 217 34.81 -0.16 -17.41
N ASP A 218 34.86 -1.45 -17.73
CA ASP A 218 36.08 -2.21 -17.92
C ASP A 218 36.95 -1.62 -19.04
N SER A 219 38.25 -1.66 -18.77
CA SER A 219 39.36 -1.14 -19.55
C SER A 219 39.72 -1.96 -20.79
N GLN A 220 40.12 -1.27 -21.89
CA GLN A 220 41.42 -1.37 -22.61
C GLN A 220 41.30 -1.14 -24.14
N VAL A 221 41.96 -0.10 -24.69
CA VAL A 221 42.77 -0.12 -25.95
C VAL A 221 43.78 1.09 -25.93
N PRO A 222 45.05 0.98 -26.40
CA PRO A 222 46.12 2.01 -26.30
C PRO A 222 46.18 3.04 -27.47
N PRO A 223 47.10 4.05 -27.42
CA PRO A 223 46.90 5.37 -28.04
C PRO A 223 47.58 5.61 -29.40
N GLY A 224 47.05 6.60 -30.16
CA GLY A 224 47.68 7.25 -31.32
C GLY A 224 47.86 8.78 -31.12
N PRO A 225 48.76 9.46 -31.86
CA PRO A 225 49.39 10.75 -31.49
C PRO A 225 48.59 12.01 -31.91
N PRO A 226 49.02 13.23 -31.50
CA PRO A 226 48.11 14.28 -31.04
C PRO A 226 47.77 15.34 -32.09
N GLN A 227 46.54 15.88 -32.02
CA GLN A 227 46.24 17.21 -32.54
C GLN A 227 45.45 18.03 -31.51
N ARG A 228 45.97 19.24 -31.25
CA ARG A 228 45.58 20.17 -30.19
C ARG A 228 44.29 20.92 -30.56
N ALA A 229 43.37 21.00 -29.61
CA ALA A 229 42.47 22.15 -29.42
C ALA A 229 42.10 22.27 -27.94
N HIS A 230 42.06 23.50 -27.44
CA HIS A 230 41.87 23.85 -26.02
C HIS A 230 40.52 23.39 -25.45
N SER A 231 40.53 22.74 -24.29
CA SER A 231 39.36 22.69 -23.39
C SER A 231 39.82 22.69 -21.92
N GLU A 232 39.11 23.47 -21.11
CA GLU A 232 39.32 23.67 -19.69
C GLU A 232 39.10 22.35 -18.92
N LYS A 233 40.02 22.04 -18.01
CA LYS A 233 39.97 20.81 -17.22
C LYS A 233 38.83 20.85 -16.19
N SER A 234 38.01 19.80 -16.18
CA SER A 234 36.91 19.57 -15.25
C SER A 234 37.39 19.40 -13.81
N TRP A 235 36.62 19.97 -12.87
CA TRP A 235 36.83 19.96 -11.41
C TRP A 235 36.97 18.53 -10.82
N VAL A 236 36.44 17.52 -11.50
CA VAL A 236 36.46 16.10 -11.09
C VAL A 236 37.89 15.52 -11.06
N GLU A 237 38.80 16.00 -11.91
CA GLU A 237 40.20 15.55 -11.90
C GLU A 237 41.03 16.18 -10.78
N LYS A 238 40.63 17.35 -10.25
CA LYS A 238 41.28 17.97 -9.08
C LYS A 238 40.85 17.31 -7.76
N PHE A 239 39.66 16.73 -7.70
CA PHE A 239 39.12 16.12 -6.48
C PHE A 239 39.67 14.70 -6.21
N MET A 240 39.98 13.93 -7.27
CA MET A 240 40.55 12.58 -7.12
C MET A 240 42.01 12.54 -6.65
N GLN A 241 42.71 13.69 -6.59
CA GLN A 241 44.11 13.75 -6.16
C GLN A 241 44.28 14.02 -4.65
N VAL A 242 43.22 14.42 -3.94
CA VAL A 242 43.26 14.74 -2.50
C VAL A 242 42.83 13.54 -1.62
N GLY A 243 42.09 12.58 -2.17
CA GLY A 243 41.58 11.39 -1.45
C GLY A 243 42.58 10.24 -1.21
N ARG A 244 43.88 10.43 -1.46
CA ARG A 244 44.92 9.40 -1.25
C ARG A 244 45.89 9.68 -0.09
N LEU A 245 45.52 10.54 0.87
CA LEU A 245 46.42 10.95 1.98
C LEU A 245 45.92 10.70 3.41
N SER A 246 44.89 9.90 3.64
CA SER A 246 44.40 9.65 5.02
C SER A 246 44.19 8.18 5.41
N ALA A 247 44.84 7.22 4.75
CA ALA A 247 44.88 5.82 5.21
C ALA A 247 46.26 5.48 5.77
N GLY A 248 46.41 5.55 7.10
CA GLY A 248 47.59 5.07 7.82
C GLY A 248 47.42 5.08 9.34
N LEU A 249 47.78 3.95 9.97
CA LEU A 249 47.82 3.60 11.42
C LEU A 249 46.47 3.09 11.97
N GLY A 250 46.23 1.84 12.43
CA GLY A 250 47.04 0.84 13.19
C GLY A 250 46.68 0.96 14.70
N GLY A 251 46.22 -0.01 15.50
CA GLY A 251 46.17 -1.48 15.45
C GLY A 251 45.28 -2.11 16.55
N LYS A 252 45.58 -3.37 16.91
CA LYS A 252 44.80 -4.48 17.53
C LYS A 252 44.48 -4.39 19.05
N ASP A 253 43.46 -5.12 19.53
CA ASP A 253 43.56 -6.27 20.47
C ASP A 253 42.16 -6.84 20.92
N ASP A 254 42.14 -8.15 21.23
CA ASP A 254 41.01 -9.07 21.54
C ASP A 254 40.44 -9.01 22.99
N PRO A 255 39.29 -9.67 23.32
CA PRO A 255 38.52 -9.51 24.58
C PRO A 255 38.78 -10.60 25.65
N PRO A 256 38.25 -10.47 26.89
CA PRO A 256 37.50 -11.61 27.46
C PRO A 256 36.38 -11.33 28.51
N SER A 257 35.46 -12.32 28.58
CA SER A 257 34.82 -12.98 29.76
C SER A 257 33.75 -12.29 30.64
N SER A 258 32.60 -12.97 30.75
CA SER A 258 31.64 -12.99 31.88
C SER A 258 32.09 -13.93 33.02
N PRO A 259 31.59 -13.75 34.27
CA PRO A 259 30.62 -14.72 34.82
C PRO A 259 29.58 -14.20 35.87
N ASP A 260 28.33 -14.64 35.73
CA ASP A 260 27.46 -15.38 36.67
C ASP A 260 27.06 -14.96 38.13
N TYR A 261 25.72 -15.09 38.34
CA TYR A 261 24.89 -15.51 39.50
C TYR A 261 24.38 -14.55 40.63
N ALA A 262 23.03 -14.40 40.60
CA ALA A 262 22.04 -14.80 41.63
C ALA A 262 21.47 -13.80 42.68
N ALA A 263 20.18 -13.48 42.42
CA ALA A 263 19.00 -13.65 43.30
C ALA A 263 18.63 -12.61 44.39
N GLY A 264 17.43 -12.04 44.24
CA GLY A 264 16.66 -11.35 45.27
C GLY A 264 15.33 -10.80 44.73
N VAL A 265 14.27 -11.63 44.76
CA VAL A 265 12.94 -11.36 44.20
C VAL A 265 12.05 -10.57 45.17
N SER A 266 11.24 -9.62 44.67
CA SER A 266 10.00 -9.18 45.30
C SER A 266 8.96 -8.80 44.24
N GLU A 267 7.78 -9.41 44.35
CA GLU A 267 6.61 -9.33 43.47
C GLU A 267 6.09 -7.90 43.29
N TYR A 268 6.11 -7.36 42.06
CA TYR A 268 5.09 -6.47 41.44
C TYR A 268 5.34 -6.17 39.93
N ASP A 269 5.97 -7.09 39.18
CA ASP A 269 6.23 -6.91 37.73
C ASP A 269 5.42 -7.91 36.88
N LEU A 270 4.20 -7.52 36.51
CA LEU A 270 3.51 -7.97 35.30
C LEU A 270 3.14 -6.68 34.57
N TRP A 271 3.51 -6.56 33.29
CA TRP A 271 3.45 -5.36 32.41
C TRP A 271 4.74 -4.50 32.35
N GLY A 272 5.83 -5.09 31.87
CA GLY A 272 7.05 -4.37 31.48
C GLY A 272 7.49 -4.75 30.07
N ALA A 273 7.34 -3.84 29.12
CA ALA A 273 8.00 -3.92 27.82
C ALA A 273 9.44 -3.43 28.00
N GLU A 274 10.42 -4.33 27.92
CA GLU A 274 11.83 -3.95 27.93
C GLU A 274 12.29 -3.57 26.52
N THR A 275 12.58 -2.27 26.40
CA THR A 275 13.34 -1.64 25.34
C THR A 275 14.81 -2.06 25.39
N ASN A 276 15.37 -2.47 24.26
CA ASN A 276 16.81 -2.42 23.96
C ASN A 276 16.96 -2.41 22.42
N SER A 277 17.89 -1.70 21.77
CA SER A 277 18.56 -0.42 21.96
C SER A 277 19.37 -0.23 20.67
N LEU A 278 19.37 0.98 20.10
CA LEU A 278 20.37 1.51 19.15
C LEU A 278 20.43 0.91 17.72
N SER A 279 19.55 1.39 16.86
CA SER A 279 19.95 1.98 15.58
C SER A 279 18.94 3.08 15.22
N SER A 280 19.41 4.21 14.72
CA SER A 280 18.61 5.40 14.40
C SER A 280 17.69 5.14 13.19
N GLY A 281 16.58 4.44 13.42
CA GLY A 281 15.54 4.15 12.44
C GLY A 281 14.45 5.22 12.46
N LEU A 282 14.31 5.95 11.35
CA LEU A 282 13.24 6.92 11.14
C LEU A 282 11.88 6.19 11.03
N GLU A 283 11.07 6.16 12.08
CA GLU A 283 9.65 5.76 12.05
C GLU A 283 8.81 6.99 11.65
N VAL A 284 8.38 7.08 10.39
CA VAL A 284 7.48 8.15 9.94
C VAL A 284 6.20 7.50 9.42
N GLY A 285 5.15 7.60 10.23
CA GLY A 285 3.79 7.22 9.88
C GLY A 285 3.05 8.37 9.20
N VAL A 286 2.56 8.14 7.99
CA VAL A 286 1.64 8.99 7.24
C VAL A 286 0.22 8.47 7.46
N LEU A 287 -0.67 9.30 8.02
CA LEU A 287 -2.09 8.96 8.14
C LEU A 287 -2.83 9.14 6.81
N HIS A 288 -3.42 8.04 6.33
CA HIS A 288 -4.39 8.02 5.23
C HIS A 288 -5.79 8.39 5.70
N VAL A 289 -6.50 9.19 4.90
CA VAL A 289 -7.97 9.17 4.88
C VAL A 289 -8.38 8.17 3.81
N ASP A 290 -8.65 6.94 4.23
CA ASP A 290 -9.33 5.98 3.35
C ASP A 290 -10.82 6.33 3.30
N PRO A 291 -11.54 6.11 2.18
CA PRO A 291 -12.99 6.08 2.21
C PRO A 291 -13.37 5.10 3.31
N SER A 292 -14.27 5.47 4.24
CA SER A 292 -14.61 4.68 5.42
C SER A 292 -14.73 3.19 5.07
N LEU A 293 -13.69 2.39 5.35
CA LEU A 293 -13.70 0.97 5.08
C LEU A 293 -14.45 0.30 6.22
N TYR A 294 -15.32 -0.63 5.86
CA TYR A 294 -16.18 -1.35 6.77
C TYR A 294 -15.56 -2.70 7.09
N GLN A 295 -15.91 -3.24 8.24
CA GLN A 295 -15.64 -4.63 8.53
C GLN A 295 -16.63 -5.49 7.73
N PHE A 296 -16.15 -6.61 7.17
CA PHE A 296 -17.01 -7.53 6.44
C PHE A 296 -18.02 -8.19 7.41
N PRO A 297 -19.35 -8.05 7.19
CA PRO A 297 -20.36 -8.45 8.17
C PRO A 297 -20.45 -9.95 8.45
N LEU A 298 -19.95 -10.78 7.53
CA LEU A 298 -20.05 -12.24 7.64
C LEU A 298 -18.79 -12.87 8.27
N LEU A 299 -17.85 -12.08 8.80
CA LEU A 299 -16.76 -12.62 9.61
C LEU A 299 -17.32 -13.18 10.93
N GLU A 300 -17.02 -14.45 11.23
CA GLU A 300 -17.52 -15.12 12.43
C GLU A 300 -16.95 -14.50 13.71
N ASP A 301 -15.62 -14.34 13.76
CA ASP A 301 -14.93 -13.64 14.86
C ASP A 301 -14.04 -12.52 14.32
N PRO A 302 -14.57 -11.29 14.24
CA PRO A 302 -13.82 -10.14 13.78
C PRO A 302 -12.64 -9.75 14.69
N SER A 303 -12.70 -10.12 15.97
CA SER A 303 -11.70 -9.72 16.96
C SER A 303 -10.40 -10.52 16.83
N SER A 304 -10.51 -11.80 16.47
CA SER A 304 -9.38 -12.69 16.22
C SER A 304 -9.02 -12.85 14.73
N TYR A 305 -9.88 -12.37 13.82
CA TYR A 305 -9.64 -12.45 12.37
C TYR A 305 -8.24 -11.95 12.02
N GLU A 306 -7.41 -12.78 11.40
CA GLU A 306 -6.11 -12.44 10.84
C GLU A 306 -6.14 -12.78 9.34
N PRO A 307 -6.00 -11.81 8.43
CA PRO A 307 -6.00 -12.08 6.99
C PRO A 307 -4.82 -12.96 6.59
N SER A 308 -3.61 -12.67 7.08
CA SER A 308 -2.36 -13.26 6.59
C SER A 308 -2.16 -14.67 7.15
N VAL A 309 -2.00 -15.64 6.25
CA VAL A 309 -1.75 -17.04 6.61
C VAL A 309 -0.28 -17.28 6.94
N ILE A 310 0.62 -16.51 6.31
CA ILE A 310 2.06 -16.57 6.55
C ILE A 310 2.51 -15.25 7.15
N ASP A 311 3.05 -15.32 8.37
CA ASP A 311 3.68 -14.20 9.06
C ASP A 311 5.20 -14.25 8.89
N ILE A 312 5.70 -13.51 7.91
CA ILE A 312 7.13 -13.43 7.59
C ILE A 312 7.91 -12.59 8.61
N SER A 313 7.25 -11.86 9.50
CA SER A 313 7.95 -11.07 10.52
C SER A 313 8.60 -11.99 11.57
N MET A 314 8.00 -13.16 11.80
CA MET A 314 8.45 -14.16 12.79
C MET A 314 9.18 -15.34 12.15
N ASP A 315 8.90 -15.66 10.88
CA ASP A 315 9.49 -16.81 10.16
C ASP A 315 10.61 -16.37 9.20
N GLU A 316 11.86 -16.66 9.58
CA GLU A 316 13.05 -16.29 8.80
C GLU A 316 13.17 -17.01 7.46
N GLU A 317 12.75 -18.27 7.38
CA GLU A 317 12.83 -19.07 6.16
C GLU A 317 11.80 -18.54 5.14
N GLN A 318 10.56 -18.37 5.57
CA GLN A 318 9.50 -17.78 4.75
C GLN A 318 9.87 -16.35 4.32
N ARG A 319 10.38 -15.53 5.24
CA ARG A 319 10.83 -14.16 4.92
C ARG A 319 11.88 -14.15 3.83
N SER A 320 12.94 -14.94 3.99
CA SER A 320 14.03 -15.02 3.03
C SER A 320 13.55 -15.50 1.66
N TYR A 321 12.68 -16.50 1.65
CA TYR A 321 12.08 -17.02 0.42
C TYR A 321 11.24 -15.97 -0.30
N TRP A 322 10.26 -15.37 0.38
CA TRP A 322 9.31 -14.44 -0.24
C TRP A 322 9.97 -13.13 -0.67
N ILE A 323 10.89 -12.58 0.12
CA ILE A 323 11.69 -11.42 -0.29
C ILE A 323 12.49 -11.78 -1.55
N GLY A 324 13.15 -12.94 -1.59
CA GLY A 324 13.91 -13.36 -2.77
C GLY A 324 13.05 -13.61 -4.01
N VAL A 325 11.82 -14.10 -3.85
CA VAL A 325 10.85 -14.22 -4.97
C VAL A 325 10.49 -12.83 -5.52
N LEU A 326 10.16 -11.88 -4.63
CA LEU A 326 9.74 -10.54 -5.04
C LEU A 326 10.86 -9.73 -5.67
N GLU A 327 12.09 -9.84 -5.17
CA GLU A 327 13.27 -9.21 -5.79
C GLU A 327 13.49 -9.71 -7.22
N ARG A 328 13.37 -11.01 -7.45
CA ARG A 328 13.49 -11.59 -8.81
C ARG A 328 12.37 -11.14 -9.75
N GLN A 329 11.22 -10.70 -9.24
CA GLN A 329 10.10 -10.18 -10.02
C GLN A 329 10.23 -8.67 -10.35
N ILE A 330 11.14 -7.94 -9.71
CA ILE A 330 11.34 -6.50 -9.96
C ILE A 330 11.64 -6.22 -11.44
N PRO A 331 12.57 -6.93 -12.12
CA PRO A 331 12.89 -6.66 -13.52
C PRO A 331 11.68 -6.85 -14.44
N SER A 332 10.97 -7.98 -14.34
CA SER A 332 9.81 -8.27 -15.20
C SER A 332 8.65 -7.31 -14.95
N THR A 333 8.43 -6.91 -13.69
CA THR A 333 7.42 -5.89 -13.35
C THR A 333 7.79 -4.55 -13.98
N SER A 334 9.08 -4.18 -13.93
CA SER A 334 9.57 -2.95 -14.55
C SER A 334 9.46 -2.97 -16.07
N GLU A 335 9.69 -4.10 -16.74
CA GLU A 335 9.53 -4.22 -18.19
C GLU A 335 8.07 -3.98 -18.59
N LYS A 336 7.12 -4.60 -17.87
CA LYS A 336 5.69 -4.34 -18.08
C LYS A 336 5.34 -2.88 -17.82
N ALA A 337 5.91 -2.28 -16.76
CA ALA A 337 5.65 -0.88 -16.41
C ALA A 337 6.16 0.08 -17.49
N MET A 338 7.35 -0.18 -18.04
CA MET A 338 7.93 0.57 -19.14
C MET A 338 7.08 0.48 -20.42
N ALA A 339 6.64 -0.73 -20.77
CA ALA A 339 5.77 -0.97 -21.91
C ALA A 339 4.42 -0.25 -21.76
N SER A 340 3.88 -0.14 -20.53
CA SER A 340 2.61 0.54 -20.26
C SER A 340 2.64 2.04 -20.62
N LEU A 341 3.79 2.70 -20.47
CA LEU A 341 4.00 4.12 -20.74
C LEU A 341 4.64 4.42 -22.11
N GLY A 342 4.86 3.41 -22.96
CA GLY A 342 5.38 3.60 -24.31
C GLY A 342 6.89 3.83 -24.41
N GLU A 343 7.66 3.27 -23.47
CA GLU A 343 9.15 3.21 -23.53
C GLU A 343 9.85 4.58 -23.63
N THR A 344 9.27 5.62 -23.04
CA THR A 344 9.86 6.96 -22.99
C THR A 344 10.96 7.08 -21.92
N GLU A 345 11.80 8.12 -22.01
CA GLU A 345 12.81 8.38 -20.97
C GLU A 345 12.18 8.66 -19.61
N GLU A 346 11.00 9.31 -19.58
CA GLU A 346 10.20 9.50 -18.36
C GLU A 346 9.73 8.15 -17.78
N ALA A 347 9.30 7.21 -18.64
CA ALA A 347 8.91 5.88 -18.21
C ALA A 347 10.08 5.11 -17.59
N LYS A 348 11.29 5.24 -18.17
CA LYS A 348 12.52 4.66 -17.64
C LYS A 348 12.88 5.24 -16.28
N GLN A 349 12.81 6.56 -16.10
CA GLN A 349 13.03 7.21 -14.81
C GLN A 349 12.06 6.70 -13.73
N LYS A 350 10.76 6.59 -14.06
CA LYS A 350 9.75 6.04 -13.14
C LYS A 350 10.00 4.56 -12.81
N CYS A 351 10.44 3.78 -13.79
CA CYS A 351 10.79 2.38 -13.59
C CYS A 351 11.99 2.22 -12.64
N ASP A 352 13.05 2.99 -12.86
CA ASP A 352 14.23 2.91 -12.02
C ASP A 352 13.93 3.43 -10.60
N ALA A 353 13.07 4.44 -10.45
CA ALA A 353 12.53 4.87 -9.15
C ALA A 353 11.75 3.74 -8.45
N PHE A 354 10.90 3.01 -9.17
CA PHE A 354 10.16 1.86 -8.63
C PHE A 354 11.12 0.75 -8.17
N LYS A 355 12.08 0.34 -9.01
CA LYS A 355 13.07 -0.70 -8.69
C LYS A 355 13.81 -0.36 -7.41
N TRP A 356 14.29 0.88 -7.30
CA TRP A 356 15.01 1.35 -6.13
C TRP A 356 14.12 1.40 -4.90
N MET A 357 12.90 1.96 -5.02
CA MET A 357 11.98 2.14 -3.90
C MET A 357 11.57 0.79 -3.32
N PHE A 358 11.02 -0.10 -4.15
CA PHE A 358 10.58 -1.41 -3.69
C PHE A 358 11.77 -2.28 -3.24
N GLY A 359 12.88 -2.26 -3.97
CA GLY A 359 14.11 -2.97 -3.57
C GLY A 359 14.66 -2.51 -2.22
N SER A 360 14.61 -1.20 -1.93
CA SER A 360 15.05 -0.66 -0.64
C SER A 360 14.15 -1.11 0.51
N HIS A 361 12.85 -1.21 0.29
CA HIS A 361 11.92 -1.75 1.29
C HIS A 361 12.17 -3.23 1.58
N LEU A 362 12.40 -4.03 0.53
CA LEU A 362 12.73 -5.45 0.65
C LEU A 362 14.05 -5.65 1.42
N GLU A 363 15.08 -4.86 1.12
CA GLU A 363 16.35 -4.89 1.82
C GLU A 363 16.23 -4.44 3.29
N LYS A 364 15.37 -3.44 3.56
CA LYS A 364 15.09 -3.00 4.93
C LYS A 364 14.39 -4.10 5.72
N LEU A 365 13.38 -4.76 5.14
CA LEU A 365 12.70 -5.91 5.74
C LEU A 365 13.64 -7.08 6.01
N ARG A 366 14.64 -7.29 5.14
CA ARG A 366 15.66 -8.31 5.35
C ARG A 366 16.53 -8.01 6.58
N LYS A 367 16.95 -6.76 6.75
CA LYS A 367 17.81 -6.31 7.87
C LYS A 367 17.05 -6.15 9.19
N GLU A 368 15.84 -5.61 9.11
CA GLU A 368 15.00 -5.26 10.24
C GLU A 368 13.60 -5.88 10.03
N PRO A 369 13.39 -7.17 10.37
CA PRO A 369 12.13 -7.88 10.09
C PRO A 369 10.89 -7.24 10.72
N GLN A 370 11.08 -6.49 11.81
CA GLN A 370 10.02 -5.83 12.58
C GLN A 370 9.87 -4.34 12.23
N VAL A 371 10.54 -3.87 11.17
CA VAL A 371 10.53 -2.45 10.78
C VAL A 371 9.14 -1.90 10.45
N TYR A 372 8.20 -2.78 10.10
CA TYR A 372 6.80 -2.45 9.84
C TYR A 372 5.84 -3.11 10.85
N GLY A 373 6.36 -3.59 11.98
CA GLY A 373 5.62 -4.39 12.95
C GLY A 373 5.24 -5.76 12.39
N LYS A 374 4.05 -6.25 12.79
CA LYS A 374 3.50 -7.50 12.24
C LYS A 374 3.25 -7.31 10.74
N PHE A 375 4.00 -8.06 9.93
CA PHE A 375 4.07 -7.86 8.50
C PHE A 375 4.00 -9.21 7.79
N GLY A 376 2.93 -9.44 7.02
CA GLY A 376 2.67 -10.68 6.30
C GLY A 376 2.95 -10.55 4.80
N LEU A 377 2.75 -11.65 4.09
CA LEU A 377 2.90 -11.69 2.63
C LEU A 377 1.92 -10.74 1.92
N SER A 378 0.69 -10.62 2.42
CA SER A 378 -0.33 -9.72 1.87
C SER A 378 0.13 -8.25 1.92
N GLU A 379 0.77 -7.85 3.02
CA GLU A 379 1.28 -6.48 3.20
C GLU A 379 2.46 -6.17 2.26
N ILE A 380 3.39 -7.11 2.00
CA ILE A 380 4.44 -6.86 1.00
C ILE A 380 3.83 -6.72 -0.40
N LEU A 381 2.87 -7.57 -0.76
CA LEU A 381 2.23 -7.51 -2.07
C LEU A 381 1.48 -6.19 -2.26
N GLU A 382 0.80 -5.68 -1.23
CA GLU A 382 0.19 -4.34 -1.25
C GLU A 382 1.26 -3.24 -1.40
N MET A 383 2.36 -3.33 -0.65
CA MET A 383 3.48 -2.38 -0.72
C MET A 383 4.07 -2.28 -2.14
N ARG A 384 4.20 -3.40 -2.86
CA ARG A 384 4.65 -3.37 -4.27
C ARG A 384 3.73 -2.50 -5.13
N GLU A 385 2.42 -2.68 -5.01
CA GLU A 385 1.44 -1.91 -5.78
C GLU A 385 1.42 -0.44 -5.37
N GLU A 386 1.63 -0.13 -4.09
CA GLU A 386 1.80 1.23 -3.61
C GLU A 386 3.05 1.90 -4.21
N CYS A 387 4.20 1.22 -4.22
CA CYS A 387 5.42 1.72 -4.87
C CYS A 387 5.18 2.06 -6.36
N LEU A 388 4.46 1.20 -7.09
CA LEU A 388 4.11 1.47 -8.49
C LEU A 388 3.25 2.73 -8.62
N ARG A 389 2.22 2.86 -7.79
CA ARG A 389 1.31 4.02 -7.81
C ARG A 389 2.03 5.33 -7.47
N GLU A 390 2.90 5.30 -6.47
CA GLU A 390 3.69 6.47 -6.05
C GLU A 390 4.73 6.87 -7.12
N CYS A 391 5.27 5.92 -7.88
CA CYS A 391 6.05 6.21 -9.08
C CYS A 391 5.22 6.70 -10.28
N GLY A 392 3.90 6.86 -10.12
CA GLY A 392 3.00 7.41 -11.13
C GLY A 392 2.45 6.37 -12.13
N PHE A 393 2.61 5.07 -11.86
CA PHE A 393 1.98 4.03 -12.66
C PHE A 393 0.52 3.82 -12.23
N LYS A 394 -0.42 3.96 -13.16
CA LYS A 394 -1.85 3.74 -12.88
C LYS A 394 -2.23 2.26 -12.91
N ASP A 395 -1.81 1.57 -13.97
CA ASP A 395 -2.06 0.15 -14.17
C ASP A 395 -1.02 -0.40 -15.15
N VAL A 396 -0.07 -1.17 -14.61
CA VAL A 396 1.02 -1.78 -15.38
C VAL A 396 0.53 -2.92 -16.28
N TYR A 397 -0.58 -3.56 -15.92
CA TYR A 397 -1.09 -4.76 -16.57
C TYR A 397 -2.25 -4.48 -17.53
N LEU A 398 -2.69 -3.21 -17.66
CA LEU A 398 -3.86 -2.82 -18.45
C LEU A 398 -3.88 -3.39 -19.88
N ARG A 399 -2.74 -3.35 -20.59
CA ARG A 399 -2.65 -3.86 -21.97
C ARG A 399 -2.82 -5.38 -22.00
N GLN A 400 -2.16 -6.09 -21.09
CA GLN A 400 -2.27 -7.53 -20.93
C GLN A 400 -3.73 -7.90 -20.62
N LYS A 401 -4.32 -7.32 -19.57
CA LYS A 401 -5.72 -7.56 -19.16
C LYS A 401 -6.71 -7.34 -20.31
N LYS A 402 -6.57 -6.26 -21.07
CA LYS A 402 -7.45 -5.98 -22.23
C LYS A 402 -7.34 -7.08 -23.29
N SER A 403 -6.13 -7.44 -23.67
CA SER A 403 -5.91 -8.48 -24.69
C SER A 403 -6.49 -9.82 -24.25
N GLU A 404 -6.28 -10.21 -22.99
CA GLU A 404 -6.81 -11.46 -22.44
C GLU A 404 -8.34 -11.46 -22.37
N ASN A 405 -8.93 -10.37 -21.90
CA ASN A 405 -10.39 -10.20 -21.82
C ASN A 405 -11.04 -10.30 -23.20
N GLU A 406 -10.49 -9.64 -24.21
CA GLU A 406 -10.99 -9.69 -25.59
C GLU A 406 -10.91 -11.10 -26.18
N ALA A 407 -9.83 -11.81 -25.87
CA ALA A 407 -9.61 -13.16 -26.36
C ALA A 407 -10.58 -14.16 -25.71
N ALA A 408 -10.78 -14.06 -24.39
CA ALA A 408 -11.69 -14.92 -23.65
C ALA A 408 -13.16 -14.68 -24.02
N ILE A 409 -13.58 -13.42 -24.26
CA ILE A 409 -14.96 -13.11 -24.65
C ILE A 409 -15.35 -13.75 -25.99
N LYS A 410 -14.41 -13.90 -26.93
CA LYS A 410 -14.68 -14.51 -28.23
C LYS A 410 -15.09 -15.98 -28.13
N VAL A 411 -14.55 -16.71 -27.15
CA VAL A 411 -14.81 -18.15 -26.98
C VAL A 411 -15.89 -18.46 -25.93
N LEU A 412 -16.34 -17.45 -25.18
CA LEU A 412 -17.39 -17.58 -24.18
C LEU A 412 -18.69 -18.23 -24.73
N PRO A 413 -19.21 -17.86 -25.92
CA PRO A 413 -20.45 -18.45 -26.44
C PRO A 413 -20.36 -19.97 -26.62
N ASP A 414 -19.24 -20.46 -27.14
CA ASP A 414 -19.00 -21.88 -27.38
C ASP A 414 -18.92 -22.66 -26.07
N LEU A 415 -18.24 -22.09 -25.06
CA LEU A 415 -18.19 -22.67 -23.71
C LEU A 415 -19.58 -22.74 -23.08
N LEU A 416 -20.38 -21.68 -23.18
CA LEU A 416 -21.74 -21.68 -22.62
C LEU A 416 -22.64 -22.71 -23.30
N ALA A 417 -22.54 -22.87 -24.63
CA ALA A 417 -23.28 -23.90 -25.36
C ALA A 417 -22.86 -25.32 -24.95
N GLU A 418 -21.56 -25.55 -24.73
CA GLU A 418 -21.04 -26.82 -24.22
C GLU A 418 -21.60 -27.13 -22.82
N LEU A 419 -21.54 -26.16 -21.90
CA LEU A 419 -22.05 -26.32 -20.54
C LEU A 419 -23.56 -26.58 -20.53
N ASP A 420 -24.32 -25.88 -21.37
CA ASP A 420 -25.78 -26.07 -21.47
C ASP A 420 -26.18 -27.45 -22.01
N ALA A 421 -25.30 -28.12 -22.76
CA ALA A 421 -25.53 -29.47 -23.25
C ALA A 421 -25.27 -30.57 -22.18
N MET A 422 -24.65 -30.23 -21.05
CA MET A 422 -24.33 -31.19 -19.98
C MET A 422 -25.50 -31.40 -19.01
N ASP A 423 -25.56 -32.57 -18.39
CA ASP A 423 -26.40 -32.80 -17.23
C ASP A 423 -25.91 -31.97 -16.02
N GLU A 424 -26.83 -31.69 -15.09
CA GLU A 424 -26.61 -30.74 -14.00
C GLU A 424 -25.42 -31.11 -13.07
N PRO A 425 -25.25 -32.37 -12.61
CA PRO A 425 -24.04 -32.79 -11.88
C PRO A 425 -22.73 -32.56 -12.66
N THR A 426 -22.68 -32.98 -13.92
CA THR A 426 -21.48 -32.86 -14.77
C THR A 426 -21.16 -31.39 -15.08
N ARG A 427 -22.19 -30.58 -15.30
CA ARG A 427 -22.07 -29.14 -15.51
C ARG A 427 -21.47 -28.44 -14.29
N LEU A 428 -21.94 -28.77 -13.07
CA LEU A 428 -21.38 -28.20 -11.85
C LEU A 428 -19.90 -28.54 -11.66
N LEU A 429 -19.50 -29.78 -11.94
CA LEU A 429 -18.08 -30.15 -11.88
C LEU A 429 -17.27 -29.36 -12.92
N SER A 430 -17.76 -29.31 -14.14
CA SER A 430 -17.13 -28.58 -15.25
C SER A 430 -16.96 -27.09 -14.98
N LEU A 431 -17.90 -26.47 -14.27
CA LEU A 431 -17.82 -25.08 -13.84
C LEU A 431 -16.70 -24.87 -12.80
N ILE A 432 -16.60 -25.75 -11.80
CA ILE A 432 -15.56 -25.65 -10.76
C ILE A 432 -14.17 -25.94 -11.34
N GLU A 433 -14.05 -26.97 -12.19
CA GLU A 433 -12.84 -27.21 -12.98
C GLU A 433 -12.51 -26.00 -13.86
N GLY A 434 -13.53 -25.35 -14.41
CA GLY A 434 -13.37 -24.16 -15.23
C GLY A 434 -12.82 -22.95 -14.47
N VAL A 435 -13.26 -22.73 -13.22
CA VAL A 435 -12.71 -21.71 -12.33
C VAL A 435 -11.25 -22.03 -11.99
N LEU A 436 -10.96 -23.26 -11.58
CA LEU A 436 -9.59 -23.66 -11.25
C LEU A 436 -8.67 -23.57 -12.46
N ALA A 437 -9.12 -24.00 -13.65
CA ALA A 437 -8.37 -23.89 -14.89
C ALA A 437 -8.12 -22.43 -15.28
N GLY A 438 -9.15 -21.58 -15.20
CA GLY A 438 -9.05 -20.14 -15.47
C GLY A 438 -7.95 -19.48 -14.65
N ASN A 439 -7.83 -19.87 -13.38
CA ASN A 439 -6.81 -19.34 -12.48
C ASN A 439 -5.39 -19.79 -12.86
N ILE A 440 -5.19 -20.91 -13.58
CA ILE A 440 -3.86 -21.35 -14.05
C ILE A 440 -3.32 -20.41 -15.14
N PHE A 441 -4.20 -19.82 -15.95
CA PHE A 441 -3.83 -19.09 -17.15
C PHE A 441 -3.51 -17.60 -16.87
N ASP A 442 -2.27 -17.32 -16.50
CA ASP A 442 -1.67 -15.98 -16.67
C ASP A 442 -1.04 -15.90 -18.08
N TRP A 443 -1.70 -15.22 -19.03
CA TRP A 443 -1.25 -15.17 -20.43
C TRP A 443 0.07 -14.40 -20.62
N GLY A 444 0.57 -13.75 -19.56
CA GLY A 444 1.89 -13.14 -19.51
C GLY A 444 3.02 -14.12 -19.19
N SER A 445 2.72 -15.39 -18.89
CA SER A 445 3.73 -16.42 -18.58
C SER A 445 4.27 -17.12 -19.84
N GLN A 446 5.57 -17.44 -19.87
CA GLN A 446 6.19 -18.16 -21.00
C GLN A 446 5.49 -19.49 -21.32
N ALA A 447 4.97 -20.18 -20.32
CA ALA A 447 4.22 -21.42 -20.48
C ALA A 447 2.90 -21.22 -21.27
N CYS A 448 2.19 -20.11 -21.06
CA CYS A 448 0.97 -19.80 -21.82
C CYS A 448 1.27 -19.37 -23.26
N VAL A 449 2.43 -18.73 -23.49
CA VAL A 449 2.88 -18.33 -24.84
C VAL A 449 3.24 -19.53 -25.71
N GLU A 450 3.78 -20.61 -25.15
CA GLU A 450 4.04 -21.85 -25.89
C GLU A 450 2.75 -22.58 -26.27
N LEU A 451 1.73 -22.53 -25.41
CA LEU A 451 0.42 -23.14 -25.68
C LEU A 451 -0.29 -22.50 -26.88
N TYR A 452 -0.10 -21.20 -27.14
CA TYR A 452 -0.61 -20.52 -28.34
C TYR A 452 -0.13 -21.12 -29.66
N LYS A 453 1.04 -21.75 -29.69
CA LYS A 453 1.58 -22.34 -30.91
C LYS A 453 0.84 -23.63 -31.31
N ASN A 454 0.09 -24.24 -30.39
CA ASN A 454 -0.40 -25.61 -30.51
C ASN A 454 -1.94 -25.76 -30.54
N GLY A 455 -2.73 -24.69 -30.37
CA GLY A 455 -4.21 -24.80 -30.38
C GLY A 455 -4.95 -23.47 -30.19
N THR A 456 -6.29 -23.49 -30.26
CA THR A 456 -7.10 -22.31 -29.94
C THR A 456 -7.17 -22.09 -28.42
N ILE A 457 -7.49 -20.87 -28.00
CA ILE A 457 -7.67 -20.50 -26.58
C ILE A 457 -8.63 -21.46 -25.85
N LEU A 458 -9.71 -21.84 -26.53
CA LEU A 458 -10.70 -22.74 -25.97
C LEU A 458 -10.15 -24.17 -25.82
N ASP A 459 -9.31 -24.64 -26.75
CA ASP A 459 -8.71 -25.97 -26.68
C ASP A 459 -7.71 -26.07 -25.52
N ILE A 460 -6.93 -25.02 -25.32
CA ILE A 460 -5.97 -24.91 -24.21
C ILE A 460 -6.72 -24.92 -22.86
N TYR A 461 -7.80 -24.14 -22.76
CA TYR A 461 -8.66 -24.12 -21.58
C TYR A 461 -9.32 -25.50 -21.31
N LYS A 462 -9.76 -26.19 -22.37
CA LYS A 462 -10.31 -27.56 -22.29
C LYS A 462 -9.27 -28.58 -21.85
N GLN A 463 -8.03 -28.45 -22.31
CA GLN A 463 -6.94 -29.33 -21.91
C GLN A 463 -6.65 -29.16 -20.41
N ALA A 464 -6.49 -27.92 -19.92
CA ALA A 464 -6.27 -27.67 -18.49
C ALA A 464 -7.43 -28.16 -17.62
N ARG A 465 -8.69 -27.96 -18.05
CA ARG A 465 -9.86 -28.57 -17.38
C ARG A 465 -9.75 -30.10 -17.34
N SER A 466 -9.28 -30.73 -18.41
CA SER A 466 -9.14 -32.19 -18.49
C SER A 466 -8.02 -32.71 -17.58
N ASP A 467 -6.92 -31.98 -17.43
CA ASP A 467 -5.83 -32.35 -16.53
C ASP A 467 -6.27 -32.26 -15.05
N LEU A 468 -7.19 -31.34 -14.73
CA LEU A 468 -7.79 -31.18 -13.40
C LEU A 468 -8.81 -32.26 -13.01
N LYS A 469 -9.23 -33.14 -13.95
CA LYS A 469 -10.22 -34.21 -13.68
C LYS A 469 -9.72 -35.31 -12.73
N SER A 470 -8.43 -35.31 -12.38
CA SER A 470 -7.81 -36.29 -11.49
C SER A 470 -8.14 -36.05 -10.01
N ARG A 471 -9.44 -36.09 -9.66
CA ARG A 471 -9.90 -36.05 -8.27
C ARG A 471 -9.48 -37.32 -7.50
N PRO A 472 -9.26 -37.27 -6.17
CA PRO A 472 -9.49 -36.12 -5.29
C PRO A 472 -8.43 -35.03 -5.42
N TRP A 473 -8.86 -33.76 -5.38
CA TRP A 473 -7.94 -32.65 -5.20
C TRP A 473 -7.35 -32.66 -3.78
N ARG A 474 -6.29 -31.87 -3.57
CA ARG A 474 -5.57 -31.85 -2.30
C ARG A 474 -6.46 -31.46 -1.12
N VAL A 475 -7.34 -30.47 -1.32
CA VAL A 475 -8.48 -30.17 -0.47
C VAL A 475 -9.71 -30.21 -1.36
N ASP A 476 -10.53 -31.25 -1.19
CA ASP A 476 -11.66 -31.54 -2.08
C ASP A 476 -12.96 -31.67 -1.29
N HIS A 477 -13.75 -30.60 -1.32
CA HIS A 477 -15.11 -30.56 -0.78
C HIS A 477 -16.17 -30.47 -1.89
N PHE A 478 -15.82 -30.81 -3.12
CA PHE A 478 -16.73 -30.65 -4.25
C PHE A 478 -17.98 -31.52 -4.10
N ASP A 479 -17.87 -32.76 -3.63
CA ASP A 479 -19.05 -33.63 -3.49
C ASP A 479 -20.05 -33.10 -2.45
N ALA A 480 -19.56 -32.47 -1.37
CA ALA A 480 -20.40 -31.81 -0.37
C ALA A 480 -21.08 -30.57 -0.94
N PHE A 481 -20.33 -29.74 -1.67
CA PHE A 481 -20.86 -28.58 -2.38
C PHE A 481 -21.92 -28.99 -3.43
N ARG A 482 -21.63 -30.01 -4.24
CA ARG A 482 -22.55 -30.58 -5.23
C ARG A 482 -23.83 -31.07 -4.57
N ALA A 483 -23.74 -31.85 -3.49
CA ALA A 483 -24.91 -32.37 -2.77
C ALA A 483 -25.82 -31.23 -2.31
N LYS A 484 -25.24 -30.12 -1.83
CA LYS A 484 -25.97 -28.92 -1.41
C LYS A 484 -26.60 -28.17 -2.59
N MET A 485 -25.86 -27.97 -3.68
CA MET A 485 -26.36 -27.33 -4.90
C MET A 485 -27.50 -28.12 -5.56
N LEU A 486 -27.45 -29.45 -5.49
CA LEU A 486 -28.43 -30.37 -6.07
C LEU A 486 -29.55 -30.79 -5.10
N ALA A 487 -29.55 -30.34 -3.84
CA ALA A 487 -30.54 -30.79 -2.86
C ALA A 487 -31.97 -30.32 -3.22
N HIS A 488 -32.73 -31.18 -3.92
CA HIS A 488 -34.13 -30.97 -4.28
C HIS A 488 -35.08 -31.33 -3.11
N THR A 489 -34.84 -30.77 -1.92
CA THR A 489 -35.68 -31.10 -0.75
C THR A 489 -36.94 -30.24 -0.68
N ALA A 490 -37.96 -30.74 0.03
CA ALA A 490 -39.25 -30.06 0.27
C ALA A 490 -39.14 -28.65 0.88
N ALA A 491 -37.96 -28.25 1.37
CA ALA A 491 -37.65 -26.92 1.90
C ALA A 491 -37.03 -25.94 0.87
N ASN A 492 -36.73 -26.37 -0.36
CA ASN A 492 -36.17 -25.57 -1.47
C ASN A 492 -35.07 -24.56 -1.02
N ARG A 493 -34.10 -25.02 -0.22
CA ARG A 493 -33.00 -24.18 0.29
C ARG A 493 -31.94 -23.95 -0.79
N ARG A 494 -32.28 -23.12 -1.77
CA ARG A 494 -31.31 -22.52 -2.70
C ARG A 494 -30.59 -21.38 -1.98
N TYR A 495 -29.36 -21.09 -2.38
CA TYR A 495 -28.70 -19.86 -1.93
C TYR A 495 -29.56 -18.67 -2.36
N ARG A 496 -29.84 -17.76 -1.43
CA ARG A 496 -30.62 -16.56 -1.70
C ARG A 496 -29.73 -15.48 -2.28
N ARG A 497 -28.53 -15.34 -1.72
CA ARG A 497 -27.56 -14.35 -2.17
C ARG A 497 -26.13 -14.87 -2.02
N ALA A 498 -25.37 -14.77 -3.11
CA ALA A 498 -23.96 -15.14 -3.17
C ALA A 498 -23.08 -13.90 -3.35
N ILE A 499 -22.05 -13.77 -2.52
CA ILE A 499 -20.94 -12.82 -2.69
C ILE A 499 -19.78 -13.55 -3.34
N ILE A 500 -19.33 -13.09 -4.50
CA ILE A 500 -18.25 -13.68 -5.27
C ILE A 500 -17.10 -12.68 -5.33
N LEU A 501 -15.97 -12.99 -4.68
CA LEU A 501 -14.78 -12.15 -4.66
C LEU A 501 -13.76 -12.70 -5.65
N VAL A 502 -13.59 -11.98 -6.76
CA VAL A 502 -12.88 -12.43 -7.97
C VAL A 502 -11.43 -11.96 -8.03
N ASP A 503 -10.59 -12.76 -8.69
CA ASP A 503 -9.14 -12.68 -8.82
C ASP A 503 -8.74 -11.99 -10.15
N ASN A 504 -8.41 -12.76 -11.20
CA ASN A 504 -7.74 -12.25 -12.39
C ASN A 504 -8.70 -11.82 -13.51
N SER A 505 -8.17 -11.00 -14.41
CA SER A 505 -8.78 -10.76 -15.73
C SER A 505 -8.64 -11.98 -16.65
N GLY A 506 -9.20 -11.89 -17.86
CA GLY A 506 -9.01 -12.89 -18.90
C GLY A 506 -9.87 -14.13 -18.69
N ALA A 507 -9.27 -15.30 -18.89
CA ALA A 507 -9.98 -16.59 -18.83
C ALA A 507 -10.57 -16.87 -17.43
N ASP A 508 -9.92 -16.38 -16.37
CA ASP A 508 -10.35 -16.56 -14.97
C ASP A 508 -11.77 -16.03 -14.76
N ILE A 509 -11.95 -14.72 -14.91
CA ILE A 509 -13.25 -14.07 -14.79
C ILE A 509 -14.22 -14.43 -15.92
N VAL A 510 -13.77 -14.51 -17.18
CA VAL A 510 -14.66 -14.68 -18.33
C VAL A 510 -15.15 -16.11 -18.51
N LEU A 511 -14.26 -17.10 -18.36
CA LEU A 511 -14.56 -18.51 -18.63
C LEU A 511 -14.79 -19.31 -17.34
N GLY A 512 -14.29 -18.85 -16.19
CA GLY A 512 -14.54 -19.45 -14.89
C GLY A 512 -15.70 -18.78 -14.14
N MET A 513 -15.45 -17.58 -13.61
CA MET A 513 -16.35 -16.97 -12.62
C MET A 513 -17.67 -16.46 -13.18
N LEU A 514 -17.69 -15.90 -14.40
CA LEU A 514 -18.95 -15.47 -15.03
C LEU A 514 -19.88 -16.67 -15.34
N PRO A 515 -19.40 -17.81 -15.87
CA PRO A 515 -20.19 -19.03 -15.97
C PRO A 515 -20.68 -19.59 -14.63
N LEU A 516 -19.86 -19.55 -13.56
CA LEU A 516 -20.30 -19.94 -12.23
C LEU A 516 -21.41 -19.01 -11.69
N ALA A 517 -21.23 -17.69 -11.85
CA ALA A 517 -22.25 -16.69 -11.52
C ALA A 517 -23.54 -16.92 -12.31
N ARG A 518 -23.45 -17.25 -13.60
CA ARG A 518 -24.58 -17.59 -14.46
C ARG A 518 -25.37 -18.79 -13.92
N GLU A 519 -24.69 -19.86 -13.49
CA GLU A 519 -25.34 -21.04 -12.91
C GLU A 519 -26.12 -20.69 -11.63
N LEU A 520 -25.53 -19.84 -10.76
CA LEU A 520 -26.20 -19.36 -9.56
C LEU A 520 -27.44 -18.51 -9.89
N LEU A 521 -27.33 -17.61 -10.87
CA LEU A 521 -28.44 -16.79 -11.35
C LEU A 521 -29.59 -17.65 -11.89
N GLN A 522 -29.28 -18.67 -12.70
CA GLN A 522 -30.27 -19.62 -13.25
C GLN A 522 -31.04 -20.38 -12.16
N ARG A 523 -30.42 -20.57 -10.99
CA ARG A 523 -31.05 -21.22 -9.83
C ARG A 523 -31.92 -20.27 -9.00
N GLY A 524 -31.95 -18.98 -9.31
CA GLY A 524 -32.71 -17.99 -8.53
C GLY A 524 -31.88 -17.23 -7.49
N THR A 525 -30.55 -17.40 -7.49
CA THR A 525 -29.66 -16.73 -6.53
C THR A 525 -29.41 -15.30 -6.96
N GLU A 526 -29.52 -14.34 -6.05
CA GLU A 526 -28.97 -12.99 -6.25
C GLU A 526 -27.45 -13.05 -6.19
N VAL A 527 -26.76 -12.54 -7.20
CA VAL A 527 -25.30 -12.63 -7.28
C VAL A 527 -24.67 -11.24 -7.19
N VAL A 528 -23.68 -11.11 -6.31
CA VAL A 528 -22.86 -9.90 -6.19
C VAL A 528 -21.42 -10.29 -6.48
N ILE A 529 -20.87 -9.78 -7.58
CA ILE A 529 -19.45 -9.95 -7.90
C ILE A 529 -18.67 -8.73 -7.41
N ALA A 530 -17.75 -8.95 -6.47
CA ALA A 530 -16.91 -7.94 -5.88
C ALA A 530 -15.48 -8.04 -6.43
N ALA A 531 -15.01 -6.97 -7.06
CA ALA A 531 -13.71 -6.89 -7.71
C ALA A 531 -12.89 -5.72 -7.16
N ASN A 532 -11.59 -5.66 -7.47
CA ASN A 532 -10.70 -4.66 -6.89
C ASN A 532 -11.13 -3.21 -7.19
N SER A 533 -10.93 -2.33 -6.22
CA SER A 533 -11.13 -0.89 -6.37
C SER A 533 -10.00 -0.25 -7.15
N LEU A 534 -8.76 -0.69 -6.91
CA LEU A 534 -7.57 -0.22 -7.60
C LEU A 534 -6.86 -1.38 -8.32
N PRO A 535 -6.19 -1.11 -9.45
CA PRO A 535 -5.36 -2.11 -10.12
C PRO A 535 -4.28 -2.69 -9.19
N ALA A 536 -4.13 -4.01 -9.26
CA ALA A 536 -3.07 -4.78 -8.61
C ALA A 536 -2.80 -6.01 -9.48
N LEU A 537 -1.55 -6.22 -9.93
CA LEU A 537 -1.25 -7.30 -10.89
C LEU A 537 -2.25 -7.31 -12.08
N ASN A 538 -2.58 -8.49 -12.58
CA ASN A 538 -3.61 -8.74 -13.58
C ASN A 538 -5.01 -8.90 -12.97
N ASP A 539 -5.22 -8.54 -11.70
CA ASP A 539 -6.53 -8.60 -11.07
C ASP A 539 -7.55 -7.74 -11.82
N ILE A 540 -8.77 -8.26 -11.94
CA ILE A 540 -9.88 -7.52 -12.53
C ILE A 540 -10.36 -6.44 -11.56
N THR A 541 -10.48 -5.20 -12.02
CA THR A 541 -11.13 -4.14 -11.25
C THR A 541 -12.64 -4.12 -11.48
N ALA A 542 -13.41 -3.58 -10.54
CA ALA A 542 -14.87 -3.47 -10.71
C ALA A 542 -15.26 -2.63 -11.92
N GLN A 543 -14.49 -1.58 -12.25
CA GLN A 543 -14.72 -0.78 -13.45
C GLN A 543 -14.56 -1.61 -14.73
N GLU A 544 -13.49 -2.40 -14.83
CA GLU A 544 -13.24 -3.29 -15.97
C GLU A 544 -14.31 -4.38 -16.04
N LEU A 545 -14.66 -5.01 -14.92
CA LEU A 545 -15.67 -6.05 -14.85
C LEU A 545 -17.06 -5.56 -15.28
N ARG A 546 -17.46 -4.34 -14.90
CA ARG A 546 -18.73 -3.74 -15.38
C ARG A 546 -18.79 -3.64 -16.90
N GLN A 547 -17.67 -3.36 -17.55
CA GLN A 547 -17.61 -3.32 -19.03
C GLN A 547 -17.61 -4.73 -19.62
N LEU A 548 -16.85 -5.64 -19.03
CA LEU A 548 -16.71 -7.02 -19.45
C LEU A 548 -18.03 -7.80 -19.34
N ALA A 549 -18.74 -7.66 -18.22
CA ALA A 549 -20.03 -8.30 -18.00
C ALA A 549 -21.11 -7.80 -18.96
N LYS A 550 -21.06 -6.53 -19.39
CA LYS A 550 -21.93 -6.02 -20.46
C LYS A 550 -21.65 -6.69 -21.80
N GLN A 551 -20.38 -6.99 -22.10
CA GLN A 551 -20.01 -7.73 -23.31
C GLN A 551 -20.47 -9.19 -23.22
N ALA A 552 -20.25 -9.85 -22.08
CA ALA A 552 -20.76 -11.19 -21.82
C ALA A 552 -22.29 -11.25 -21.92
N GLY A 553 -23.00 -10.21 -21.46
CA GLY A 553 -24.46 -10.09 -21.61
C GLY A 553 -24.94 -9.98 -23.07
N ARG A 554 -24.09 -9.62 -24.03
CA ARG A 554 -24.47 -9.66 -25.46
C ARG A 554 -24.61 -11.08 -25.98
N VAL A 555 -23.90 -12.03 -25.37
CA VAL A 555 -23.88 -13.44 -25.76
C VAL A 555 -24.59 -14.37 -24.76
N CYS A 556 -24.93 -13.87 -23.56
CA CYS A 556 -25.61 -14.63 -22.52
C CYS A 556 -26.83 -13.87 -21.97
N GLN A 557 -28.03 -14.39 -22.24
CA GLN A 557 -29.28 -13.77 -21.80
C GLN A 557 -29.43 -13.70 -20.27
N VAL A 558 -28.94 -14.72 -19.54
CA VAL A 558 -29.00 -14.76 -18.07
C VAL A 558 -28.17 -13.63 -17.45
N ILE A 559 -26.93 -13.45 -17.91
CA ILE A 559 -26.05 -12.38 -17.43
C ILE A 559 -26.67 -11.01 -17.76
N ARG A 560 -27.17 -10.84 -19.00
CA ARG A 560 -27.85 -9.60 -19.40
C ARG A 560 -29.06 -9.29 -18.53
N GLY A 561 -29.95 -10.27 -18.37
CA GLY A 561 -31.16 -10.14 -17.57
C GLY A 561 -30.85 -9.82 -16.10
N GLY A 562 -29.81 -10.44 -15.55
CA GLY A 562 -29.36 -10.14 -14.19
C GLY A 562 -28.82 -8.72 -14.02
N LEU A 563 -27.99 -8.25 -14.97
CA LEU A 563 -27.49 -6.86 -14.97
C LEU A 563 -28.61 -5.83 -15.13
N GLU A 564 -29.55 -6.09 -16.04
CA GLU A 564 -30.71 -5.23 -16.29
C GLU A 564 -31.63 -5.16 -15.05
N THR A 565 -31.86 -6.30 -14.39
CA THR A 565 -32.64 -6.39 -13.15
C THR A 565 -31.98 -5.61 -12.02
N ALA A 566 -30.67 -5.79 -11.80
CA ALA A 566 -29.91 -5.06 -10.78
C ALA A 566 -29.97 -3.54 -11.02
N ASN A 567 -29.81 -3.09 -12.26
CA ASN A 567 -29.90 -1.67 -12.62
C ASN A 567 -31.30 -1.09 -12.40
N ALA A 568 -32.35 -1.86 -12.71
CA ALA A 568 -33.74 -1.45 -12.47
C ALA A 568 -34.04 -1.30 -10.97
N LEU A 569 -33.57 -2.26 -10.16
CA LEU A 569 -33.69 -2.21 -8.70
C LEU A 569 -32.94 -0.99 -8.13
N TYR A 570 -31.68 -0.78 -8.54
CA TYR A 570 -30.89 0.36 -8.09
C TYR A 570 -31.56 1.71 -8.41
N LYS A 571 -32.11 1.87 -9.62
CA LYS A 571 -32.86 3.09 -10.00
C LYS A 571 -34.09 3.29 -9.13
N LYS A 572 -34.82 2.23 -8.79
CA LYS A 572 -36.00 2.28 -7.93
C LYS A 572 -35.67 2.69 -6.50
N TYR A 573 -34.55 2.21 -5.95
CA TYR A 573 -34.06 2.63 -4.64
C TYR A 573 -33.67 4.11 -4.61
N ARG A 574 -33.05 4.62 -5.69
CA ARG A 574 -32.62 6.03 -5.76
C ARG A 574 -33.78 7.03 -5.88
N THR A 575 -34.95 6.61 -6.35
CA THR A 575 -36.12 7.49 -6.54
C THR A 575 -37.13 7.42 -5.40
N MET A 576 -36.93 6.56 -4.39
CA MET A 576 -37.83 6.43 -3.24
C MET A 576 -37.34 7.27 -2.04
N PRO A 577 -38.12 8.25 -1.56
CA PRO A 577 -37.72 9.13 -0.45
C PRO A 577 -37.82 8.48 0.95
N GLN A 578 -38.30 7.24 1.06
CA GLN A 578 -38.42 6.48 2.31
C GLN A 578 -38.20 4.99 2.03
N VAL A 579 -37.44 4.31 2.89
CA VAL A 579 -37.14 2.87 2.84
C VAL A 579 -38.41 2.08 3.14
N GLN A 580 -39.26 1.87 2.14
CA GLN A 580 -40.26 0.81 2.20
C GLN A 580 -39.69 -0.44 1.50
N PRO A 581 -39.86 -1.64 2.08
CA PRO A 581 -39.45 -2.88 1.42
C PRO A 581 -40.25 -3.02 0.13
N VAL A 582 -39.56 -2.85 -0.98
CA VAL A 582 -40.12 -3.15 -2.30
C VAL A 582 -40.26 -4.66 -2.36
N THR A 583 -41.49 -5.18 -2.32
CA THR A 583 -41.79 -6.52 -2.83
C THR A 583 -41.82 -6.44 -4.36
N PRO A 584 -40.80 -6.94 -5.08
CA PRO A 584 -40.88 -6.97 -6.53
C PRO A 584 -41.87 -8.07 -6.93
N ALA A 585 -42.66 -7.85 -7.99
CA ALA A 585 -43.10 -8.97 -8.79
C ALA A 585 -41.83 -9.76 -9.19
N SER A 586 -41.81 -11.06 -8.93
CA SER A 586 -40.59 -11.87 -9.07
C SER A 586 -39.97 -11.62 -10.45
N PRO A 587 -38.76 -11.01 -10.53
CA PRO A 587 -38.19 -10.65 -11.81
C PRO A 587 -37.91 -11.93 -12.63
N ALA A 588 -37.96 -11.81 -13.97
CA ALA A 588 -37.68 -12.93 -14.86
C ALA A 588 -36.24 -13.48 -14.69
N TYR A 589 -35.33 -12.65 -14.18
CA TYR A 589 -33.95 -13.01 -13.87
C TYR A 589 -33.57 -12.50 -12.48
N SER A 590 -32.80 -13.29 -11.73
CA SER A 590 -32.18 -12.85 -10.47
C SER A 590 -31.17 -11.72 -10.75
N PRO A 591 -31.01 -10.74 -9.85
CA PRO A 591 -30.12 -9.62 -10.09
C PRO A 591 -28.64 -10.01 -9.97
N LEU A 592 -27.82 -9.41 -10.85
CA LEU A 592 -26.36 -9.49 -10.86
C LEU A 592 -25.76 -8.11 -10.59
N TYR A 593 -25.14 -7.93 -9.43
CA TYR A 593 -24.44 -6.69 -9.05
C TYR A 593 -22.94 -6.82 -9.27
N ILE A 594 -22.30 -5.72 -9.67
CA ILE A 594 -20.84 -5.62 -9.78
C ILE A 594 -20.39 -4.42 -8.97
N ILE A 595 -19.66 -4.71 -7.90
CA ILE A 595 -19.25 -3.73 -6.91
C ILE A 595 -17.74 -3.77 -6.67
N GLU A 596 -17.27 -2.70 -6.06
CA GLU A 596 -15.88 -2.55 -5.64
C GLU A 596 -15.69 -3.22 -4.27
N ASN A 597 -14.57 -3.89 -4.04
CA ASN A 597 -14.28 -4.57 -2.78
C ASN A 597 -13.47 -3.71 -1.78
N GLY A 598 -12.94 -2.55 -2.21
CA GLY A 598 -12.14 -1.64 -1.38
C GLY A 598 -10.63 -1.93 -1.41
N GLN A 599 -10.19 -2.97 -2.09
CA GLN A 599 -8.78 -3.39 -2.12
C GLN A 599 -8.01 -2.77 -3.29
N GLY A 600 -6.71 -2.54 -3.05
CA GLY A 600 -5.73 -2.13 -4.06
C GLY A 600 -4.49 -3.02 -4.10
N GLY A 601 -4.59 -4.23 -3.54
CA GLY A 601 -3.59 -5.29 -3.61
C GLY A 601 -4.23 -6.62 -4.03
N PRO A 602 -3.42 -7.68 -4.25
CA PRO A 602 -3.91 -8.98 -4.74
C PRO A 602 -4.47 -9.90 -3.63
N CYS A 603 -4.52 -9.43 -2.38
CA CYS A 603 -5.05 -10.16 -1.23
C CYS A 603 -6.28 -9.41 -0.67
N LEU A 604 -7.10 -10.10 0.14
CA LEU A 604 -8.28 -9.50 0.76
C LEU A 604 -8.08 -9.36 2.26
N ASN A 605 -8.29 -8.15 2.78
CA ASN A 605 -8.38 -7.90 4.21
C ASN A 605 -9.83 -7.57 4.59
N MET A 606 -10.52 -8.54 5.19
CA MET A 606 -11.94 -8.44 5.55
C MET A 606 -12.20 -7.49 6.73
N ARG A 607 -11.15 -6.98 7.42
CA ARG A 607 -11.32 -5.84 8.36
C ARG A 607 -11.63 -4.54 7.62
N ARG A 608 -11.35 -4.48 6.32
CA ARG A 608 -11.29 -3.25 5.52
C ARG A 608 -11.87 -3.49 4.12
N VAL A 609 -13.19 -3.52 4.01
CA VAL A 609 -13.91 -3.64 2.73
C VAL A 609 -14.65 -2.34 2.37
N SER A 610 -15.04 -2.19 1.10
CA SER A 610 -15.87 -1.07 0.68
C SER A 610 -17.23 -1.05 1.39
N HIS A 611 -17.85 0.12 1.44
CA HIS A 611 -19.23 0.26 1.94
C HIS A 611 -20.21 -0.62 1.17
N ASP A 612 -20.14 -0.59 -0.17
CA ASP A 612 -21.05 -1.34 -1.03
C ASP A 612 -20.93 -2.85 -0.80
N LEU A 613 -19.70 -3.35 -0.56
CA LEU A 613 -19.47 -4.76 -0.26
C LEU A 613 -20.01 -5.15 1.11
N ALA A 614 -19.79 -4.32 2.13
CA ALA A 614 -20.36 -4.59 3.45
C ALA A 614 -21.90 -4.62 3.39
N MET A 615 -22.53 -3.63 2.76
CA MET A 615 -23.98 -3.58 2.60
C MET A 615 -24.52 -4.77 1.79
N ALA A 616 -23.84 -5.15 0.71
CA ALA A 616 -24.27 -6.27 -0.12
C ALA A 616 -24.17 -7.62 0.59
N ALA A 617 -23.17 -7.78 1.47
CA ALA A 617 -22.93 -9.00 2.23
C ALA A 617 -24.00 -9.26 3.31
N GLU A 618 -24.73 -8.24 3.76
CA GLU A 618 -25.83 -8.43 4.71
C GLU A 618 -26.88 -9.40 4.16
N GLY A 619 -27.10 -10.50 4.89
CA GLY A 619 -28.06 -11.54 4.53
C GLY A 619 -27.63 -12.48 3.40
N ALA A 620 -26.37 -12.37 2.91
CA ALA A 620 -25.82 -13.37 2.01
C ALA A 620 -25.60 -14.70 2.75
N ASP A 621 -25.86 -15.80 2.04
CA ASP A 621 -25.76 -17.16 2.55
C ASP A 621 -24.71 -18.00 1.82
N LEU A 622 -23.98 -17.40 0.87
CA LEU A 622 -22.79 -17.98 0.23
C LEU A 622 -21.72 -16.90 0.01
N VAL A 623 -20.48 -17.19 0.41
CA VAL A 623 -19.28 -16.44 0.02
C VAL A 623 -18.39 -17.32 -0.84
N VAL A 624 -17.97 -16.83 -2.00
CA VAL A 624 -17.02 -17.50 -2.88
C VAL A 624 -15.75 -16.65 -2.93
N LEU A 625 -14.62 -17.22 -2.51
CA LEU A 625 -13.29 -16.61 -2.61
C LEU A 625 -12.51 -17.31 -3.72
N GLU A 626 -12.13 -16.56 -4.75
CA GLU A 626 -11.33 -17.07 -5.86
C GLU A 626 -9.86 -16.68 -5.70
N GLY A 627 -8.96 -17.61 -6.03
CA GLY A 627 -7.56 -17.30 -6.30
C GLY A 627 -6.64 -17.46 -5.10
N MET A 628 -5.36 -17.73 -5.41
CA MET A 628 -4.35 -17.99 -4.39
C MET A 628 -4.17 -16.80 -3.44
N GLY A 629 -4.19 -15.56 -3.96
CA GLY A 629 -4.04 -14.36 -3.14
C GLY A 629 -5.16 -14.17 -2.11
N ARG A 630 -6.40 -14.37 -2.53
CA ARG A 630 -7.61 -14.02 -1.76
C ARG A 630 -8.11 -15.13 -0.86
N ALA A 631 -7.85 -16.39 -1.23
CA ALA A 631 -8.36 -17.58 -0.55
C ALA A 631 -7.28 -18.43 0.13
N ILE A 632 -5.99 -18.27 -0.24
CA ILE A 632 -4.88 -19.02 0.36
C ILE A 632 -3.87 -18.12 1.09
N HIS A 633 -3.25 -17.14 0.41
CA HIS A 633 -2.34 -16.20 1.06
C HIS A 633 -3.07 -15.38 2.13
N SER A 634 -4.31 -15.01 1.81
CA SER A 634 -5.25 -14.43 2.74
C SER A 634 -6.48 -15.31 2.91
N ASN A 635 -7.06 -15.30 4.11
CA ASN A 635 -8.35 -15.91 4.43
C ASN A 635 -8.46 -17.44 4.39
N TYR A 636 -7.38 -18.21 4.23
CA TYR A 636 -7.46 -19.68 4.19
C TYR A 636 -8.10 -20.28 5.43
N THR A 637 -7.70 -19.81 6.61
CA THR A 637 -8.19 -20.24 7.92
C THR A 637 -9.37 -19.42 8.44
N THR A 638 -9.85 -18.43 7.67
CA THR A 638 -10.96 -17.59 8.09
C THR A 638 -12.28 -18.34 8.04
N ASP A 639 -12.99 -18.30 9.15
CA ASP A 639 -14.37 -18.74 9.29
C ASP A 639 -15.35 -17.58 9.03
N PHE A 640 -16.41 -17.89 8.29
CA PHE A 640 -17.49 -16.97 7.99
C PHE A 640 -18.80 -17.52 8.53
N ALA A 641 -19.72 -16.62 8.88
CA ALA A 641 -21.05 -16.94 9.41
C ALA A 641 -22.01 -17.59 8.38
N CYS A 642 -21.54 -17.84 7.17
CA CYS A 642 -22.29 -18.49 6.10
C CYS A 642 -21.43 -19.53 5.38
N ASP A 643 -22.07 -20.27 4.46
CA ASP A 643 -21.31 -21.20 3.62
C ASP A 643 -20.24 -20.46 2.83
N THR A 644 -19.06 -21.05 2.79
CA THR A 644 -17.91 -20.45 2.12
C THR A 644 -17.27 -21.45 1.18
N LEU A 645 -17.02 -21.03 -0.04
CA LEU A 645 -16.32 -21.80 -1.06
C LEU A 645 -15.01 -21.08 -1.41
N LYS A 646 -13.87 -21.72 -1.10
CA LYS A 646 -12.53 -21.22 -1.42
C LYS A 646 -12.02 -22.00 -2.64
N LEU A 647 -11.89 -21.33 -3.79
CA LEU A 647 -11.47 -21.93 -5.06
C LEU A 647 -10.13 -21.35 -5.46
N ALA A 648 -9.06 -22.14 -5.40
CA ALA A 648 -7.73 -21.64 -5.73
C ALA A 648 -6.80 -22.74 -6.21
N MET A 649 -5.94 -22.39 -7.15
CA MET A 649 -4.81 -23.22 -7.56
C MET A 649 -3.56 -22.77 -6.82
N VAL A 650 -2.84 -23.72 -6.22
CA VAL A 650 -1.56 -23.44 -5.56
C VAL A 650 -0.46 -23.39 -6.62
N LYS A 651 0.08 -22.18 -6.87
CA LYS A 651 1.10 -21.93 -7.90
C LYS A 651 2.51 -21.80 -7.32
N ASN A 652 2.64 -21.87 -6.00
CA ASN A 652 3.91 -21.70 -5.30
C ASN A 652 4.27 -22.98 -4.54
N ARG A 653 5.44 -23.53 -4.85
CA ARG A 653 5.93 -24.78 -4.24
C ARG A 653 6.09 -24.68 -2.72
N MET A 654 6.66 -23.59 -2.21
CA MET A 654 6.84 -23.39 -0.77
C MET A 654 5.49 -23.39 -0.05
N LEU A 655 4.49 -22.72 -0.63
CA LEU A 655 3.12 -22.69 -0.10
C LEU A 655 2.47 -24.09 -0.12
N ALA A 656 2.67 -24.84 -1.21
CA ALA A 656 2.18 -26.20 -1.37
C ALA A 656 2.76 -27.14 -0.30
N GLU A 657 4.07 -27.06 -0.08
CA GLU A 657 4.79 -27.82 0.95
C GLU A 657 4.33 -27.40 2.36
N THR A 658 4.24 -26.09 2.63
CA THR A 658 3.93 -25.57 3.98
C THR A 658 2.49 -25.84 4.42
N LEU A 659 1.51 -25.56 3.56
CA LEU A 659 0.09 -25.63 3.92
C LEU A 659 -0.55 -26.97 3.56
N PHE A 660 0.03 -27.68 2.60
CA PHE A 660 -0.58 -28.86 2.01
C PHE A 660 0.37 -30.06 1.94
N ASN A 661 1.55 -30.04 2.55
CA ASN A 661 2.52 -31.15 2.54
C ASN A 661 2.89 -31.68 1.13
N GLY A 662 2.99 -30.78 0.14
CA GLY A 662 3.37 -31.11 -1.24
C GLY A 662 2.19 -30.99 -2.19
#